data_AF-A0AAD9N9T6-F1
#
_entry.id   AF-A0AAD9N9T6-F1
#
_cell.length_a   1.000
_cell.length_b   1.000
_cell.length_c   1.000
_cell.angle_alpha   90.00
_cell.angle_beta   90.00
_cell.angle_gamma   90.00
#
_symmetry.space_group_name_H-M   'P 1'
#
loop_
_entity.id
_entity.type
_entity.pdbx_description
1 polymer ?
#
loop_
_entity_poly.entity_id
_entity_poly.type
_entity_poly.pdbx_seq_one_letter_code
_entity_poly.pdbx_strand_id
1 'polypeptide(L)'
;MHAGAGMLILTHREVDVRNCTFFHNAAGVARPTRLRDVTSGTRPLKIRGSEVFVESTCCNGDISLIGKGGAIRVQDGTLTIRDCHFKNNTASVLGGAIFVDRNSKLRLRNAYMEGTADVHRSSQQGDIVFSYGDVDIRGGHLVAHSASDHVSLLQHRGDRWSIAVYDVSVRCPRGHKLRTTNTSALRILNEVGLKRSVQLDQLSYFCESCPRYKYSLDRGFLRYQQEVGVREYFTLMINGDSPPARHSGLYELHSLCPKGYCCPAPGCPSYDVCAPHRRDRLCGACTDGYTKSLFSAACVTDTICGHVWLWTTMIMSGIVCALLLVFHDDLYTFLSSSATWTPQRHSASDGFVDIRSTVVGGKSGDLVTQPETTNGDNGAGCKTYEYTTVARNHEPQPGCSTAPAESPGHEASAKAAAPVDDLSGSVLFVVLVYFYQDASLLHVASTDDVSDGVSQVARLPRALRLLADFRRAVADFFATVCLLPRLSTVQTLVARAALPAGVLFVVVLLLLVCCGCRRRARRCLRRRLGVAAVLTFLFTYQRLAHMALTLLNCVSVGADSVLFVDGSVTCLRPWQYAVIGYVLGCVVPFCGVLLLAPSLLADDTVSAPQFICACAFPLPFVVYWTYIHLQRRMSPRHEQPPASDKPRAIAAVLHAPFRPGCGAWAGVVVVRRLALVALSAFLNNPLIRMFSMLVTIILSLLTLAHARPYRNRRANVVDGATVSALFVVSLINLVRAGFDTAEYQPRGPNRVLMTALDGLEDAFVFWLPSVAVACFTAALSLKLLMLGLLRMRSMGAASSN
;
A
#
# COMPACT_ATOMS: atom_id res chain seq x y z
N MET A 1 2.13 -23.97 53.88
CA MET A 1 1.87 -24.95 52.82
C MET A 1 1.26 -24.22 51.64
N HIS A 2 1.92 -24.24 50.48
CA HIS A 2 1.47 -23.51 49.29
C HIS A 2 0.51 -24.38 48.47
N ALA A 3 -0.71 -24.59 48.97
CA ALA A 3 -1.65 -25.53 48.36
C ALA A 3 -2.70 -24.81 47.51
N GLY A 4 -2.64 -25.06 46.21
CA GLY A 4 -3.76 -24.97 45.29
C GLY A 4 -3.54 -26.08 44.27
N ALA A 5 -4.01 -27.28 44.56
CA ALA A 5 -3.96 -28.42 43.66
C ALA A 5 -5.11 -29.37 44.02
N GLY A 6 -5.80 -29.92 43.02
CA GLY A 6 -6.77 -31.00 43.24
C GLY A 6 -6.13 -32.22 43.92
N MET A 7 -4.83 -32.45 43.72
CA MET A 7 -4.02 -33.48 44.36
C MET A 7 -2.57 -33.01 44.59
N LEU A 8 -2.06 -33.20 45.80
CA LEU A 8 -0.68 -32.88 46.18
C LEU A 8 0.09 -34.16 46.49
N ILE A 9 1.21 -34.39 45.79
CA ILE A 9 2.10 -35.52 46.02
C ILE A 9 3.27 -35.08 46.91
N LEU A 10 3.33 -35.66 48.11
CA LEU A 10 4.32 -35.43 49.15
C LEU A 10 4.72 -36.77 49.78
N THR A 11 5.39 -37.62 49.00
CA THR A 11 5.78 -38.96 49.48
C THR A 11 7.02 -39.45 48.76
N HIS A 12 7.88 -40.18 49.45
CA HIS A 12 9.05 -40.80 48.81
C HIS A 12 8.71 -42.08 48.02
N ARG A 13 7.45 -42.54 48.07
CA ARG A 13 6.98 -43.71 47.31
C ARG A 13 6.51 -43.31 45.92
N GLU A 14 6.51 -44.27 45.00
CA GLU A 14 5.87 -44.10 43.70
C GLU A 14 4.34 -44.12 43.88
N VAL A 15 3.66 -43.10 43.36
CA VAL A 15 2.21 -42.99 43.30
C VAL A 15 1.77 -43.25 41.87
N ASP A 16 0.79 -44.12 41.70
CA ASP A 16 0.26 -44.51 40.40
C ASP A 16 -1.21 -44.10 40.27
N VAL A 17 -1.51 -43.30 39.26
CA VAL A 17 -2.84 -42.76 38.97
C VAL A 17 -3.25 -43.25 37.60
N ARG A 18 -4.35 -44.01 37.56
CA ARG A 18 -4.82 -44.65 36.32
C ARG A 18 -6.29 -44.33 36.07
N ASN A 19 -6.67 -44.14 34.81
CA ASN A 19 -8.06 -44.00 34.38
C ASN A 19 -8.84 -42.90 35.15
N CYS A 20 -8.20 -41.75 35.36
CA CYS A 20 -8.76 -40.64 36.14
C CYS A 20 -9.02 -39.41 35.27
N THR A 21 -10.03 -38.62 35.62
CA THR A 21 -10.33 -37.33 34.98
C THR A 21 -10.22 -36.19 36.00
N PHE A 22 -9.35 -35.22 35.72
CA PHE A 22 -9.19 -33.99 36.49
C PHE A 22 -9.81 -32.83 35.70
N PHE A 23 -10.89 -32.26 36.23
CA PHE A 23 -11.68 -31.24 35.54
C PHE A 23 -11.90 -30.00 36.41
N HIS A 24 -11.73 -28.81 35.83
CA HIS A 24 -12.03 -27.54 36.50
C HIS A 24 -11.35 -27.36 37.87
N ASN A 25 -10.11 -27.81 38.05
CA ASN A 25 -9.33 -27.49 39.25
C ASN A 25 -8.56 -26.18 39.06
N ALA A 26 -8.46 -25.37 40.10
CA ALA A 26 -7.85 -24.03 40.02
C ALA A 26 -6.92 -23.77 41.20
N ALA A 27 -5.77 -23.15 40.95
CA ALA A 27 -4.81 -22.74 41.97
C ALA A 27 -4.56 -21.23 41.97
N GLY A 28 -4.56 -20.60 43.16
CA GLY A 28 -4.18 -19.18 43.31
C GLY A 28 -5.17 -18.17 42.71
N VAL A 29 -6.43 -18.57 42.48
CA VAL A 29 -7.52 -17.70 42.01
C VAL A 29 -8.75 -17.87 42.93
N ALA A 30 -9.30 -16.78 43.43
CA ALA A 30 -10.56 -16.80 44.20
C ALA A 30 -11.75 -17.02 43.26
N ARG A 31 -12.60 -18.03 43.54
CA ARG A 31 -13.85 -18.22 42.78
C ARG A 31 -14.90 -17.20 43.24
N PRO A 32 -15.61 -16.52 42.33
CA PRO A 32 -16.64 -15.52 42.69
C PRO A 32 -17.92 -16.15 43.26
N THR A 33 -18.14 -17.45 43.07
CA THR A 33 -19.30 -18.15 43.61
C THR A 33 -19.02 -18.66 45.01
N ARG A 34 -19.79 -18.18 46.01
CA ARG A 34 -19.96 -18.91 47.28
C ARG A 34 -20.53 -20.27 46.93
N LEU A 35 -19.74 -21.33 47.07
CA LEU A 35 -20.26 -22.69 47.09
C LEU A 35 -21.24 -22.75 48.27
N ARG A 36 -22.51 -23.07 47.97
CA ARG A 36 -23.49 -23.36 49.02
C ARG A 36 -22.92 -24.49 49.88
N ASP A 37 -23.00 -24.26 51.17
CA ASP A 37 -22.61 -25.23 52.19
C ASP A 37 -23.21 -26.60 51.84
N VAL A 38 -22.34 -27.59 51.64
CA VAL A 38 -22.77 -28.98 51.41
C VAL A 38 -23.15 -29.57 52.77
N THR A 39 -24.16 -28.98 53.40
CA THR A 39 -24.87 -29.59 54.52
C THR A 39 -25.89 -30.57 53.95
N SER A 40 -25.42 -31.67 53.37
CA SER A 40 -26.19 -32.92 53.23
C SER A 40 -25.34 -34.02 52.57
N GLY A 41 -24.58 -34.74 53.39
CA GLY A 41 -24.27 -36.17 53.19
C GLY A 41 -23.47 -36.61 51.96
N THR A 42 -22.98 -35.73 51.10
CA THR A 42 -22.19 -36.10 49.92
C THR A 42 -20.70 -36.09 50.24
N ARG A 43 -20.10 -37.29 50.31
CA ARG A 43 -18.66 -37.46 50.49
C ARG A 43 -17.92 -36.90 49.25
N PRO A 44 -16.84 -36.10 49.41
CA PRO A 44 -16.06 -35.51 48.30
C PRO A 44 -15.29 -36.54 47.45
N LEU A 45 -15.29 -37.81 47.87
CA LEU A 45 -14.74 -38.95 47.14
C LEU A 45 -15.89 -39.92 46.81
N LYS A 46 -16.27 -40.03 45.53
CA LYS A 46 -17.19 -41.05 45.03
C LYS A 46 -16.40 -42.07 44.23
N ILE A 47 -16.36 -43.31 44.70
CA ILE A 47 -15.79 -44.43 43.93
C ILE A 47 -16.97 -45.16 43.27
N ARG A 48 -17.01 -45.16 41.94
CA ARG A 48 -18.00 -45.91 41.14
C ARG A 48 -17.26 -46.93 40.28
N GLY A 49 -17.29 -48.19 40.69
CA GLY A 49 -16.54 -49.26 40.01
C GLY A 49 -15.03 -48.97 40.03
N SER A 50 -14.42 -48.91 38.84
CA SER A 50 -13.00 -48.58 38.63
C SER A 50 -12.71 -47.08 38.48
N GLU A 51 -13.70 -46.21 38.68
CA GLU A 51 -13.57 -44.76 38.53
C GLU A 51 -13.65 -44.06 39.88
N VAL A 52 -12.63 -43.23 40.18
CA VAL A 52 -12.57 -42.40 41.39
C VAL A 52 -12.90 -40.97 41.01
N PHE A 53 -14.03 -40.47 41.49
CA PHE A 53 -14.46 -39.09 41.37
C PHE A 53 -14.05 -38.34 42.64
N VAL A 54 -13.08 -37.43 42.51
CA VAL A 54 -12.70 -36.48 43.57
C VAL A 54 -13.34 -35.14 43.24
N GLU A 55 -14.40 -34.79 43.94
CA GLU A 55 -15.02 -33.47 43.87
C GLU A 55 -14.44 -32.62 45.02
N SER A 56 -13.30 -31.99 44.76
CA SER A 56 -12.66 -31.10 45.73
C SER A 56 -13.24 -29.70 45.64
N THR A 57 -14.10 -29.36 46.59
CA THR A 57 -14.58 -28.00 46.87
C THR A 57 -13.94 -27.50 48.16
N CYS A 58 -12.64 -27.16 48.12
CA CYS A 58 -11.95 -26.53 49.24
C CYS A 58 -11.06 -25.39 48.73
N CYS A 59 -10.89 -24.23 49.37
CA CYS A 59 -11.23 -23.79 50.72
C CYS A 59 -11.42 -22.25 50.71
N ASN A 60 -12.17 -21.70 51.67
CA ASN A 60 -12.14 -20.27 52.01
C ASN A 60 -11.18 -20.12 53.21
N GLY A 61 -9.91 -19.83 52.95
CA GLY A 61 -8.87 -19.66 53.96
C GLY A 61 -7.54 -19.40 53.26
N ASP A 62 -6.75 -18.43 53.76
CA ASP A 62 -5.57 -17.81 53.11
C ASP A 62 -4.77 -18.76 52.21
N ILE A 63 -5.23 -18.85 50.96
CA ILE A 63 -4.58 -19.61 49.91
C ILE A 63 -3.30 -18.86 49.61
N SER A 64 -2.16 -19.54 49.68
CA SER A 64 -0.92 -19.06 49.10
C SER A 64 -1.20 -18.49 47.71
N LEU A 65 -1.03 -17.18 47.55
CA LEU A 65 -1.23 -16.44 46.29
C LEU A 65 -0.44 -17.01 45.11
N ILE A 66 0.55 -17.87 45.38
CA ILE A 66 1.38 -18.56 44.39
C ILE A 66 0.64 -19.81 43.88
N GLY A 67 -0.21 -19.66 42.87
CA GLY A 67 -0.97 -20.76 42.25
C GLY A 67 -0.08 -21.65 41.38
N LYS A 68 0.03 -22.94 41.73
CA LYS A 68 0.82 -23.93 41.01
C LYS A 68 0.12 -25.28 40.89
N GLY A 69 0.00 -25.84 39.68
CA GLY A 69 -0.45 -27.22 39.50
C GLY A 69 -1.94 -27.39 39.80
N GLY A 70 -2.80 -26.67 39.09
CA GLY A 70 -4.24 -26.59 39.37
C GLY A 70 -4.90 -27.93 39.66
N ALA A 71 -4.60 -28.96 38.85
CA ALA A 71 -5.02 -30.33 39.14
C ALA A 71 -4.04 -31.06 40.05
N ILE A 72 -2.76 -31.09 39.70
CA ILE A 72 -1.76 -31.87 40.41
C ILE A 72 -0.49 -31.06 40.65
N ARG A 73 0.00 -31.11 41.90
CA ARG A 73 1.34 -30.66 42.26
C ARG A 73 2.17 -31.83 42.78
N VAL A 74 3.31 -32.10 42.14
CA VAL A 74 4.28 -33.10 42.59
C VAL A 74 5.42 -32.39 43.31
N GLN A 75 5.31 -32.30 44.63
CA GLN A 75 6.29 -31.58 45.45
C GLN A 75 7.47 -32.48 45.88
N ASP A 76 7.18 -33.75 46.17
CA ASP A 76 8.20 -34.76 46.44
C ASP A 76 7.68 -36.15 46.01
N GLY A 77 8.56 -36.99 45.49
CA GLY A 77 8.24 -38.35 45.04
C GLY A 77 8.21 -38.59 43.54
N THR A 78 7.71 -39.77 43.17
CA THR A 78 7.48 -40.16 41.77
C THR A 78 5.98 -40.33 41.52
N LEU A 79 5.44 -39.60 40.56
CA LEU A 79 4.08 -39.74 40.09
C LEU A 79 4.06 -40.40 38.71
N THR A 80 3.34 -41.50 38.57
CA THR A 80 3.04 -42.11 37.27
C THR A 80 1.54 -41.94 36.96
N ILE A 81 1.24 -41.35 35.81
CA ILE A 81 -0.11 -41.12 35.30
C ILE A 81 -0.32 -42.01 34.07
N ARG A 82 -1.38 -42.80 34.06
CA ARG A 82 -1.75 -43.68 32.94
C ARG A 82 -3.20 -43.47 32.51
N ASP A 83 -3.44 -43.26 31.23
CA ASP A 83 -4.80 -43.24 30.65
C ASP A 83 -5.71 -42.21 31.34
N CYS A 84 -5.18 -40.99 31.57
CA CYS A 84 -5.89 -39.94 32.32
C CYS A 84 -6.22 -38.73 31.45
N HIS A 85 -7.27 -38.00 31.86
CA HIS A 85 -7.74 -36.79 31.20
C HIS A 85 -7.62 -35.57 32.10
N PHE A 86 -7.09 -34.48 31.58
CA PHE A 86 -7.01 -33.17 32.25
C PHE A 86 -7.75 -32.15 31.40
N LYS A 87 -8.76 -31.49 31.96
CA LYS A 87 -9.63 -30.58 31.21
C LYS A 87 -9.92 -29.31 32.01
N ASN A 88 -9.60 -28.15 31.42
CA ASN A 88 -9.88 -26.83 31.98
C ASN A 88 -9.35 -26.64 33.41
N ASN A 89 -8.12 -27.08 33.68
CA ASN A 89 -7.44 -26.85 34.95
C ASN A 89 -6.55 -25.62 34.84
N THR A 90 -6.53 -24.76 35.85
CA THR A 90 -5.88 -23.44 35.81
C THR A 90 -5.02 -23.16 37.04
N ALA A 91 -4.00 -22.32 36.91
CA ALA A 91 -3.15 -21.90 38.01
C ALA A 91 -2.64 -20.47 37.79
N SER A 92 -2.64 -19.62 38.81
CA SER A 92 -2.27 -18.21 38.65
C SER A 92 -0.81 -17.96 38.21
N VAL A 93 0.12 -18.90 38.47
CA VAL A 93 1.56 -18.70 38.18
C VAL A 93 2.14 -19.78 37.28
N LEU A 94 2.17 -21.05 37.72
CA LEU A 94 2.89 -22.13 37.01
C LEU A 94 2.05 -23.40 36.87
N GLY A 95 2.06 -24.01 35.68
CA GLY A 95 1.51 -25.36 35.51
C GLY A 95 0.00 -25.40 35.72
N GLY A 96 -0.79 -24.97 34.75
CA GLY A 96 -2.25 -24.85 34.95
C GLY A 96 -2.90 -26.18 35.32
N ALA A 97 -2.52 -27.29 34.69
CA ALA A 97 -2.93 -28.63 35.12
C ALA A 97 -1.92 -29.28 36.08
N ILE A 98 -0.66 -29.38 35.68
CA ILE A 98 0.35 -30.12 36.44
C ILE A 98 1.58 -29.25 36.69
N PHE A 99 2.04 -29.23 37.94
CA PHE A 99 3.31 -28.64 38.34
C PHE A 99 4.22 -29.68 39.01
N VAL A 100 5.48 -29.77 38.59
CA VAL A 100 6.48 -30.70 39.14
C VAL A 100 7.64 -29.91 39.73
N ASP A 101 7.90 -30.08 41.03
CA ASP A 101 9.04 -29.48 41.73
C ASP A 101 10.37 -30.18 41.37
N ARG A 102 11.50 -29.53 41.66
CA ARG A 102 12.85 -29.92 41.19
C ARG A 102 13.29 -31.35 41.56
N ASN A 103 12.91 -31.82 42.75
CA ASN A 103 13.31 -33.14 43.25
C ASN A 103 12.28 -34.25 42.96
N SER A 104 11.25 -33.92 42.20
CA SER A 104 10.14 -34.82 41.89
C SER A 104 10.30 -35.47 40.52
N LYS A 105 9.59 -36.58 40.31
CA LYS A 105 9.54 -37.28 39.03
C LYS A 105 8.10 -37.43 38.55
N LEU A 106 7.88 -37.23 37.25
CA LEU A 106 6.60 -37.41 36.57
C LEU A 106 6.76 -38.36 35.39
N ARG A 107 5.93 -39.40 35.32
CA ARG A 107 5.82 -40.29 34.17
C ARG A 107 4.41 -40.19 33.59
N LEU A 108 4.28 -39.64 32.39
CA LEU A 108 3.04 -39.59 31.63
C LEU A 108 2.97 -40.76 30.66
N ARG A 109 1.87 -41.52 30.73
CA ARG A 109 1.55 -42.63 29.82
C ARG A 109 0.14 -42.40 29.29
N ASN A 110 0.00 -42.19 27.98
CA ASN A 110 -1.28 -42.02 27.31
C ASN A 110 -2.22 -41.01 28.03
N ALA A 111 -1.80 -39.75 28.12
CA ALA A 111 -2.54 -38.72 28.83
C ALA A 111 -3.09 -37.67 27.87
N TYR A 112 -4.37 -37.33 27.99
CA TYR A 112 -5.00 -36.25 27.24
C TYR A 112 -5.14 -35.02 28.12
N MET A 113 -4.61 -33.89 27.68
CA MET A 113 -4.56 -32.64 28.43
C MET A 113 -5.03 -31.47 27.59
N GLU A 114 -5.99 -30.73 28.14
CA GLU A 114 -6.64 -29.62 27.48
C GLU A 114 -6.55 -28.37 28.36
N GLY A 115 -5.96 -27.32 27.80
CA GLY A 115 -5.85 -26.00 28.41
C GLY A 115 -7.20 -25.28 28.51
N THR A 116 -7.22 -24.16 29.21
CA THR A 116 -8.46 -23.38 29.36
C THR A 116 -8.85 -22.67 28.07
N ALA A 117 -10.15 -22.44 27.87
CA ALA A 117 -10.66 -21.62 26.78
C ALA A 117 -10.64 -20.11 27.12
N ASP A 118 -10.43 -19.75 28.40
CA ASP A 118 -10.37 -18.36 28.87
C ASP A 118 -8.90 -17.96 29.07
N VAL A 119 -8.36 -17.16 28.14
CA VAL A 119 -6.96 -16.69 28.16
C VAL A 119 -6.61 -15.98 29.47
N HIS A 120 -7.58 -15.30 30.11
CA HIS A 120 -7.33 -14.58 31.36
C HIS A 120 -7.14 -15.51 32.57
N ARG A 121 -7.53 -16.78 32.43
CA ARG A 121 -7.35 -17.82 33.44
C ARG A 121 -6.16 -18.73 33.15
N SER A 122 -5.49 -18.55 32.01
CA SER A 122 -4.29 -19.30 31.67
C SER A 122 -3.17 -19.03 32.67
N SER A 123 -2.32 -20.04 32.88
CA SER A 123 -1.16 -19.88 33.73
C SER A 123 -0.11 -18.97 33.10
N GLN A 124 0.61 -18.17 33.91
CA GLN A 124 1.66 -17.29 33.37
C GLN A 124 2.77 -18.08 32.68
N GLN A 125 3.05 -19.31 33.12
CA GLN A 125 4.00 -20.22 32.50
C GLN A 125 3.53 -21.68 32.59
N GLY A 126 3.58 -22.38 31.46
CA GLY A 126 3.14 -23.78 31.37
C GLY A 126 1.63 -23.90 31.61
N ASP A 127 0.81 -23.41 30.69
CA ASP A 127 -0.66 -23.40 30.84
C ASP A 127 -1.22 -24.79 31.13
N ILE A 128 -0.59 -25.84 30.62
CA ILE A 128 -0.96 -27.23 30.91
C ILE A 128 0.04 -27.83 31.89
N VAL A 129 1.32 -27.88 31.52
CA VAL A 129 2.37 -28.54 32.31
C VAL A 129 3.54 -27.61 32.55
N PHE A 130 3.98 -27.51 33.80
CA PHE A 130 5.24 -26.90 34.16
C PHE A 130 6.08 -27.87 35.00
N SER A 131 7.37 -28.00 34.70
CA SER A 131 8.26 -28.88 35.45
C SER A 131 9.66 -28.31 35.69
N TYR A 132 10.15 -28.46 36.93
CA TYR A 132 11.57 -28.36 37.28
C TYR A 132 12.25 -29.72 37.47
N GLY A 133 11.49 -30.82 37.66
CA GLY A 133 11.98 -32.15 38.01
C GLY A 133 12.05 -33.12 36.82
N ASP A 134 12.26 -34.42 37.07
CA ASP A 134 12.43 -35.42 36.00
C ASP A 134 11.07 -35.78 35.35
N VAL A 135 10.96 -35.72 34.04
CA VAL A 135 9.73 -35.95 33.26
C VAL A 135 9.95 -36.97 32.15
N ASP A 136 9.10 -37.99 32.08
CA ASP A 136 9.07 -38.97 30.98
C ASP A 136 7.66 -39.00 30.36
N ILE A 137 7.52 -38.56 29.11
CA ILE A 137 6.25 -38.49 28.39
C ILE A 137 6.20 -39.57 27.30
N ARG A 138 5.20 -40.46 27.39
CA ARG A 138 4.88 -41.44 26.35
C ARG A 138 3.38 -41.40 26.06
N GLY A 139 2.99 -40.93 24.87
CA GLY A 139 1.59 -40.77 24.47
C GLY A 139 0.93 -39.56 25.11
N GLY A 140 1.51 -38.36 24.97
CA GLY A 140 0.91 -37.13 25.48
C GLY A 140 0.08 -36.40 24.42
N HIS A 141 -1.19 -36.11 24.67
CA HIS A 141 -2.04 -35.29 23.80
C HIS A 141 -2.30 -33.93 24.46
N LEU A 142 -1.66 -32.86 23.98
CA LEU A 142 -1.80 -31.50 24.49
C LEU A 142 -2.65 -30.67 23.53
N VAL A 143 -3.78 -30.15 23.98
CA VAL A 143 -4.71 -29.35 23.18
C VAL A 143 -4.92 -27.99 23.84
N ALA A 144 -4.67 -26.91 23.09
CA ALA A 144 -4.96 -25.55 23.52
C ALA A 144 -6.14 -25.00 22.73
N HIS A 145 -7.15 -24.51 23.45
CA HIS A 145 -8.32 -23.83 22.85
C HIS A 145 -8.16 -22.32 22.84
N SER A 146 -7.35 -21.78 23.73
CA SER A 146 -6.94 -20.39 23.76
C SER A 146 -5.44 -20.33 24.08
N ALA A 147 -4.76 -19.28 23.63
CA ALA A 147 -3.36 -19.06 23.94
C ALA A 147 -3.07 -17.56 23.96
N SER A 148 -2.07 -17.18 24.75
CA SER A 148 -1.51 -15.84 24.76
C SER A 148 -0.07 -15.88 24.27
N ASP A 149 0.34 -14.82 23.60
CA ASP A 149 1.71 -14.67 23.15
C ASP A 149 2.67 -14.74 24.34
N HIS A 150 3.73 -15.54 24.19
CA HIS A 150 4.77 -15.81 25.19
C HIS A 150 4.39 -16.74 26.36
N VAL A 151 3.15 -17.25 26.42
CA VAL A 151 2.78 -18.28 27.40
C VAL A 151 2.97 -19.67 26.79
N SER A 152 3.83 -20.47 27.41
CA SER A 152 4.07 -21.85 26.98
C SER A 152 2.91 -22.75 27.41
N LEU A 153 2.46 -23.68 26.57
CA LEU A 153 1.54 -24.75 26.95
C LEU A 153 2.21 -25.77 27.89
N LEU A 154 3.41 -26.19 27.52
CA LEU A 154 4.26 -27.04 28.33
C LEU A 154 5.62 -26.37 28.44
N GLN A 155 6.14 -26.27 29.66
CA GLN A 155 7.47 -25.76 29.93
C GLN A 155 8.20 -26.64 30.93
N HIS A 156 9.36 -27.12 30.54
CA HIS A 156 10.32 -27.79 31.40
C HIS A 156 11.58 -26.94 31.52
N ARG A 157 12.03 -26.73 32.77
CA ARG A 157 13.24 -26.00 33.13
C ARG A 157 14.09 -26.83 34.09
N GLY A 158 14.69 -27.89 33.58
CA GLY A 158 15.69 -28.68 34.28
C GLY A 158 17.03 -27.94 34.39
N ASP A 159 17.78 -28.26 35.43
CA ASP A 159 19.21 -27.91 35.57
C ASP A 159 20.15 -28.95 34.95
N ARG A 160 19.60 -30.13 34.64
CA ARG A 160 20.22 -31.31 34.03
C ARG A 160 19.30 -31.88 32.95
N TRP A 161 19.77 -32.89 32.22
CA TRP A 161 18.93 -33.61 31.27
C TRP A 161 17.87 -34.43 32.02
N SER A 162 16.66 -33.89 32.10
CA SER A 162 15.60 -34.40 32.96
C SER A 162 14.27 -34.60 32.24
N ILE A 163 14.12 -34.25 30.96
CA ILE A 163 12.91 -34.57 30.19
C ILE A 163 13.17 -35.51 29.01
N ALA A 164 12.35 -36.55 28.88
CA ALA A 164 12.28 -37.45 27.73
C ALA A 164 10.85 -37.46 27.15
N VAL A 165 10.73 -37.45 25.82
CA VAL A 165 9.45 -37.48 25.10
C VAL A 165 9.56 -38.50 23.96
N TYR A 166 8.64 -39.45 23.89
CA TYR A 166 8.64 -40.50 22.86
C TYR A 166 7.44 -40.45 21.91
N ASP A 167 6.27 -40.05 22.41
CA ASP A 167 5.07 -39.87 21.59
C ASP A 167 4.29 -38.70 22.15
N VAL A 168 4.14 -37.64 21.34
CA VAL A 168 3.42 -36.44 21.73
C VAL A 168 2.69 -35.83 20.54
N SER A 169 1.45 -35.41 20.77
CA SER A 169 0.74 -34.54 19.85
C SER A 169 0.40 -33.22 20.53
N VAL A 170 0.72 -32.10 19.87
CA VAL A 170 0.37 -30.75 20.34
C VAL A 170 -0.53 -30.10 19.30
N ARG A 171 -1.63 -29.47 19.74
CA ARG A 171 -2.57 -28.76 18.86
C ARG A 171 -2.86 -27.37 19.41
N CYS A 172 -2.59 -26.34 18.61
CA CYS A 172 -2.90 -24.96 18.92
C CYS A 172 -4.34 -24.58 18.51
N PRO A 173 -4.83 -23.41 18.98
CA PRO A 173 -6.05 -22.82 18.44
C PRO A 173 -5.85 -22.43 16.97
N ARG A 174 -6.95 -22.17 16.25
CA ARG A 174 -6.85 -21.57 14.91
C ARG A 174 -6.12 -20.23 15.00
N GLY A 175 -5.42 -19.87 13.92
CA GLY A 175 -4.64 -18.65 13.86
C GLY A 175 -3.35 -18.66 14.68
N HIS A 176 -3.01 -19.73 15.42
CA HIS A 176 -1.75 -19.78 16.18
C HIS A 176 -0.74 -20.70 15.49
N LYS A 177 0.51 -20.28 15.40
CA LYS A 177 1.63 -21.17 15.04
C LYS A 177 2.14 -21.90 16.28
N LEU A 178 2.58 -23.14 16.09
CA LEU A 178 3.26 -23.88 17.13
C LEU A 178 4.75 -23.54 17.08
N ARG A 179 5.25 -22.81 18.07
CA ARG A 179 6.68 -22.58 18.26
C ARG A 179 7.20 -23.50 19.34
N THR A 180 8.39 -24.05 19.12
CA THR A 180 9.06 -24.84 20.14
C THR A 180 10.46 -24.30 20.40
N THR A 181 10.90 -24.40 21.65
CA THR A 181 12.24 -23.97 22.05
C THR A 181 12.89 -25.09 22.84
N ASN A 182 14.09 -25.47 22.42
CA ASN A 182 14.95 -26.43 23.10
C ASN A 182 16.34 -25.80 23.23
N THR A 183 16.77 -25.48 24.45
CA THR A 183 18.08 -24.83 24.69
C THR A 183 19.13 -25.79 25.22
N SER A 184 18.87 -27.10 25.18
CA SER A 184 19.83 -28.14 25.60
C SER A 184 21.13 -28.13 24.77
N ALA A 185 21.11 -27.43 23.63
CA ALA A 185 22.23 -27.21 22.72
C ALA A 185 23.31 -26.23 23.23
N LEU A 186 22.98 -25.26 24.09
CA LEU A 186 23.93 -24.20 24.44
C LEU A 186 25.07 -24.63 25.40
N ARG A 187 24.92 -25.76 26.09
CA ARG A 187 25.92 -26.27 27.05
C ARG A 187 26.91 -27.27 26.47
N ILE A 188 26.76 -27.66 25.21
CA ILE A 188 27.65 -28.64 24.57
C ILE A 188 28.45 -27.95 23.47
N LEU A 189 29.73 -27.68 23.76
CA LEU A 189 30.70 -27.15 22.80
C LEU A 189 31.13 -28.17 21.71
N ASN A 190 30.70 -29.44 21.82
CA ASN A 190 31.05 -30.53 20.90
C ASN A 190 29.82 -31.21 20.27
N GLU A 191 29.64 -31.09 18.96
CA GLU A 191 28.51 -31.65 18.19
C GLU A 191 28.21 -33.15 18.46
N VAL A 192 29.23 -33.94 18.81
CA VAL A 192 29.11 -35.39 19.05
C VAL A 192 28.34 -35.70 20.35
N GLY A 193 28.46 -34.85 21.37
CA GLY A 193 27.77 -35.02 22.65
C GLY A 193 26.27 -34.73 22.54
N LEU A 194 25.91 -33.71 21.76
CA LEU A 194 24.52 -33.32 21.52
C LEU A 194 23.78 -34.38 20.70
N LYS A 195 24.46 -34.97 19.71
CA LYS A 195 23.94 -36.05 18.88
C LYS A 195 23.56 -37.30 19.71
N ARG A 196 24.15 -37.55 20.89
CA ARG A 196 23.92 -38.79 21.66
C ARG A 196 22.84 -38.72 22.76
N SER A 197 22.22 -37.56 23.01
CA SER A 197 21.28 -37.43 24.13
C SER A 197 19.82 -37.66 23.74
N VAL A 198 19.12 -38.52 24.49
CA VAL A 198 17.66 -38.76 24.42
C VAL A 198 16.89 -37.80 25.34
N GLN A 199 17.58 -37.14 26.27
CA GLN A 199 17.01 -36.25 27.27
C GLN A 199 17.41 -34.79 27.05
N LEU A 200 16.55 -33.88 27.47
CA LEU A 200 16.72 -32.42 27.36
C LEU A 200 16.75 -31.78 28.75
N ASP A 201 17.40 -30.61 28.87
CA ASP A 201 17.33 -29.78 30.08
C ASP A 201 16.19 -28.76 30.01
N GLN A 202 15.91 -28.22 28.84
CA GLN A 202 14.84 -27.25 28.63
C GLN A 202 14.04 -27.59 27.39
N LEU A 203 12.72 -27.57 27.55
CA LEU A 203 11.76 -27.78 26.48
C LEU A 203 10.58 -26.86 26.72
N SER A 204 10.14 -26.13 25.71
CA SER A 204 8.88 -25.38 25.79
C SER A 204 8.13 -25.40 24.47
N TYR A 205 6.81 -25.55 24.57
CA TYR A 205 5.87 -25.45 23.44
C TYR A 205 5.02 -24.19 23.63
N PHE A 206 4.92 -23.36 22.61
CA PHE A 206 4.14 -22.12 22.60
C PHE A 206 3.17 -22.14 21.43
N CYS A 207 1.97 -21.63 21.66
CA CYS A 207 1.06 -21.25 20.59
C CYS A 207 1.16 -19.74 20.46
N GLU A 208 1.88 -19.26 19.45
CA GLU A 208 2.03 -17.84 19.19
C GLU A 208 1.02 -17.40 18.14
N SER A 209 0.45 -16.23 18.33
CA SER A 209 -0.46 -15.62 17.39
C SER A 209 0.17 -15.40 16.02
N CYS A 210 -0.68 -15.31 14.99
CA CYS A 210 -0.26 -14.86 13.67
C CYS A 210 0.30 -13.43 13.78
N PRO A 211 1.44 -13.15 13.12
CA PRO A 211 1.93 -11.79 13.00
C PRO A 211 0.93 -10.85 12.34
N ARG A 212 1.12 -9.53 12.57
CA ARG A 212 0.31 -8.50 11.89
C ARG A 212 0.33 -8.66 10.38
N TYR A 213 -0.81 -8.38 9.74
CA TYR A 213 -1.04 -8.50 8.29
C TYR A 213 -0.89 -9.91 7.71
N LYS A 214 -0.76 -10.90 8.60
CA LYS A 214 -0.82 -12.32 8.26
C LYS A 214 -2.03 -12.91 8.98
N TYR A 215 -2.65 -13.87 8.34
CA TYR A 215 -3.73 -14.64 8.96
C TYR A 215 -3.59 -16.10 8.53
N SER A 216 -4.12 -17.01 9.34
CA SER A 216 -4.07 -18.45 9.13
C SER A 216 -5.47 -19.02 9.35
N LEU A 217 -5.97 -19.78 8.36
CA LEU A 217 -7.20 -20.55 8.51
C LEU A 217 -6.96 -21.89 9.24
N ASP A 218 -5.70 -22.36 9.25
CA ASP A 218 -5.31 -23.54 10.01
C ASP A 218 -4.71 -23.18 11.38
N ARG A 219 -4.22 -24.21 12.04
CA ARG A 219 -3.66 -24.19 13.38
C ARG A 219 -2.30 -24.86 13.36
N GLY A 220 -1.40 -24.38 14.21
CA GLY A 220 -0.16 -25.06 14.51
C GLY A 220 -0.43 -26.43 15.13
N PHE A 221 0.24 -27.46 14.62
CA PHE A 221 0.21 -28.76 15.25
C PHE A 221 1.54 -29.50 15.11
N LEU A 222 1.80 -30.40 16.04
CA LEU A 222 2.90 -31.35 16.04
C LEU A 222 2.33 -32.72 16.35
N ARG A 223 2.76 -33.73 15.60
CA ARG A 223 2.61 -35.14 15.93
C ARG A 223 3.96 -35.80 15.77
N TYR A 224 4.51 -36.24 16.90
CA TYR A 224 5.81 -36.87 17.02
C TYR A 224 5.66 -38.30 17.51
N GLN A 225 6.27 -39.25 16.80
CA GLN A 225 6.31 -40.66 17.20
C GLN A 225 7.74 -41.20 17.08
N GLN A 226 8.30 -41.64 18.21
CA GLN A 226 9.62 -42.25 18.32
C GLN A 226 9.52 -43.68 18.87
N GLU A 227 10.17 -44.62 18.20
CA GLU A 227 10.28 -46.00 18.68
C GLU A 227 11.35 -46.14 19.77
N VAL A 228 11.03 -46.88 20.83
CA VAL A 228 11.94 -47.13 21.96
C VAL A 228 13.13 -47.97 21.48
N GLY A 229 14.35 -47.44 21.65
CA GLY A 229 15.59 -48.16 21.30
C GLY A 229 16.17 -47.84 19.92
N VAL A 230 15.44 -47.12 19.08
CA VAL A 230 15.94 -46.63 17.79
C VAL A 230 16.66 -45.29 18.01
N ARG A 231 17.98 -45.26 17.80
CA ARG A 231 18.82 -44.05 17.90
C ARG A 231 18.71 -43.19 16.64
N GLU A 232 17.48 -42.84 16.25
CA GLU A 232 17.24 -41.85 15.20
C GLU A 232 16.92 -40.49 15.82
N TYR A 233 17.79 -39.54 15.46
CA TYR A 233 18.10 -38.29 16.13
C TYR A 233 17.06 -37.19 15.91
N PHE A 234 16.01 -37.01 16.71
CA PHE A 234 15.25 -35.74 16.65
C PHE A 234 14.74 -35.29 18.02
N THR A 235 15.62 -34.74 18.84
CA THR A 235 15.22 -33.80 19.88
C THR A 235 14.97 -32.42 19.26
N LEU A 236 13.85 -32.33 18.52
CA LEU A 236 13.07 -31.11 18.39
C LEU A 236 13.86 -29.86 17.93
N MET A 237 14.34 -29.88 16.68
CA MET A 237 14.71 -28.63 15.99
C MET A 237 13.43 -27.95 15.51
N ILE A 238 13.01 -26.87 16.18
CA ILE A 238 12.35 -25.77 15.45
C ILE A 238 13.25 -24.55 15.57
N ASN A 239 14.23 -24.54 14.66
CA ASN A 239 14.76 -23.39 13.92
C ASN A 239 16.09 -23.83 13.28
N GLY A 240 16.01 -24.65 12.23
CA GLY A 240 17.21 -25.11 11.52
C GLY A 240 16.95 -25.87 10.23
N ASP A 241 16.37 -27.07 10.28
CA ASP A 241 16.05 -27.88 9.08
C ASP A 241 14.99 -28.96 9.36
N SER A 242 14.33 -29.44 8.30
CA SER A 242 13.15 -30.31 8.29
C SER A 242 13.36 -31.65 9.03
N PRO A 243 12.43 -32.08 9.90
CA PRO A 243 12.46 -33.43 10.48
C PRO A 243 12.06 -34.51 9.44
N PRO A 244 12.57 -35.75 9.52
CA PRO A 244 12.28 -36.82 8.57
C PRO A 244 10.86 -37.40 8.72
N ALA A 245 10.53 -38.28 7.77
CA ALA A 245 9.20 -38.78 7.40
C ALA A 245 8.24 -39.33 8.50
N ARG A 246 8.67 -39.48 9.75
CA ARG A 246 7.82 -39.92 10.89
C ARG A 246 7.30 -38.78 11.77
N HIS A 247 7.53 -37.54 11.37
CA HIS A 247 6.95 -36.35 11.99
C HIS A 247 5.90 -35.75 11.06
N SER A 248 4.79 -35.28 11.62
CA SER A 248 3.87 -34.39 10.91
C SER A 248 3.63 -33.15 11.75
N GLY A 249 3.79 -31.99 11.15
CA GLY A 249 3.48 -30.73 11.81
C GLY A 249 3.40 -29.59 10.82
N LEU A 250 2.50 -28.65 11.09
CA LEU A 250 2.26 -27.47 10.28
C LEU A 250 2.71 -26.28 11.12
N TYR A 251 3.85 -25.70 10.78
CA TYR A 251 4.53 -24.69 11.60
C TYR A 251 4.46 -23.28 11.00
N GLU A 252 4.25 -23.16 9.69
CA GLU A 252 4.09 -21.89 9.00
C GLU A 252 2.85 -21.95 8.10
N LEU A 253 1.80 -21.21 8.49
CA LEU A 253 0.61 -21.07 7.67
C LEU A 253 0.20 -19.60 7.51
N HIS A 254 1.18 -18.73 7.39
CA HIS A 254 0.93 -17.30 7.33
C HIS A 254 0.85 -16.85 5.89
N SER A 255 -0.37 -16.61 5.43
CA SER A 255 -0.57 -15.88 4.18
C SER A 255 -0.65 -14.39 4.50
N LEU A 256 0.12 -13.57 3.78
CA LEU A 256 -0.12 -12.13 3.81
C LEU A 256 -1.53 -11.86 3.28
N CYS A 257 -2.29 -11.05 4.01
CA CYS A 257 -3.56 -10.55 3.52
C CYS A 257 -3.37 -9.17 2.87
N PRO A 258 -4.29 -8.78 1.96
CA PRO A 258 -4.29 -7.44 1.42
C PRO A 258 -4.41 -6.38 2.50
N LYS A 259 -3.85 -5.20 2.21
CA LYS A 259 -3.87 -4.05 3.10
C LYS A 259 -5.32 -3.71 3.51
N GLY A 260 -5.56 -3.63 4.82
CA GLY A 260 -6.88 -3.30 5.40
C GLY A 260 -7.90 -4.44 5.41
N TYR A 261 -7.50 -5.67 5.05
CA TYR A 261 -8.41 -6.82 5.01
C TYR A 261 -8.37 -7.65 6.31
N CYS A 262 -7.20 -7.77 6.95
CA CYS A 262 -7.10 -8.35 8.29
C CYS A 262 -7.35 -7.29 9.36
N CYS A 263 -7.85 -7.70 10.52
CA CYS A 263 -7.97 -6.79 11.65
C CYS A 263 -6.61 -6.55 12.33
N PRO A 264 -6.16 -5.30 12.48
CA PRO A 264 -4.88 -5.01 13.11
C PRO A 264 -4.90 -4.84 14.65
N ALA A 265 -6.10 -4.83 15.27
CA ALA A 265 -6.43 -4.65 16.71
C ALA A 265 -5.82 -3.40 17.41
N PRO A 266 -6.66 -2.57 18.07
CA PRO A 266 -7.57 -2.95 19.17
C PRO A 266 -9.08 -2.86 18.85
N GLY A 267 -9.89 -3.72 19.49
CA GLY A 267 -11.35 -3.82 19.28
C GLY A 267 -11.83 -5.09 18.55
N CYS A 268 -10.89 -5.95 18.13
CA CYS A 268 -11.21 -7.23 17.48
C CYS A 268 -11.26 -8.38 18.48
N PRO A 269 -12.16 -9.37 18.26
CA PRO A 269 -12.33 -10.50 19.16
C PRO A 269 -11.10 -11.41 19.22
N SER A 270 -10.35 -11.53 18.12
CA SER A 270 -9.02 -12.13 18.09
C SER A 270 -8.17 -11.56 16.95
N TYR A 271 -6.87 -11.87 16.98
CA TYR A 271 -5.86 -11.31 16.09
C TYR A 271 -5.84 -11.98 14.69
N ASP A 272 -6.48 -13.14 14.53
CA ASP A 272 -6.57 -13.93 13.30
C ASP A 272 -7.89 -13.70 12.53
N VAL A 273 -8.58 -12.61 12.85
CA VAL A 273 -9.90 -12.30 12.29
C VAL A 273 -9.79 -11.25 11.20
N CYS A 274 -10.65 -11.40 10.21
CA CYS A 274 -10.81 -10.40 9.17
C CYS A 274 -11.26 -9.05 9.76
N ALA A 275 -10.97 -7.96 9.06
CA ALA A 275 -11.52 -6.66 9.43
C ALA A 275 -13.07 -6.73 9.43
N PRO A 276 -13.76 -5.83 10.15
CA PRO A 276 -15.21 -5.91 10.32
C PRO A 276 -15.97 -6.11 8.99
N HIS A 277 -16.94 -7.02 8.99
CA HIS A 277 -17.77 -7.39 7.82
C HIS A 277 -17.01 -8.01 6.64
N ARG A 278 -15.80 -8.56 6.87
CA ARG A 278 -15.06 -9.37 5.90
C ARG A 278 -15.03 -10.85 6.28
N ARG A 279 -14.89 -11.72 5.27
CA ARG A 279 -14.84 -13.19 5.39
C ARG A 279 -13.98 -13.83 4.30
N ASP A 280 -13.91 -15.15 4.33
CA ASP A 280 -13.23 -16.04 3.38
C ASP A 280 -11.69 -15.96 3.38
N ARG A 281 -11.05 -16.72 2.47
CA ARG A 281 -9.60 -16.72 2.24
C ARG A 281 -9.11 -15.29 1.93
N LEU A 282 -7.99 -14.94 2.52
CA LEU A 282 -7.33 -13.63 2.51
C LEU A 282 -8.23 -12.48 3.01
N CYS A 283 -9.34 -12.80 3.69
CA CYS A 283 -10.37 -11.85 4.12
C CYS A 283 -10.94 -11.02 2.96
N GLY A 284 -10.97 -11.61 1.76
CA GLY A 284 -11.25 -10.84 0.56
C GLY A 284 -12.73 -10.70 0.21
N ALA A 285 -13.64 -11.48 0.76
CA ALA A 285 -15.08 -11.29 0.56
C ALA A 285 -15.70 -10.41 1.66
N CYS A 286 -16.80 -9.72 1.34
CA CYS A 286 -17.65 -9.08 2.35
C CYS A 286 -18.69 -10.08 2.88
N THR A 287 -19.13 -9.91 4.12
CA THR A 287 -20.26 -10.67 4.67
C THR A 287 -21.57 -10.35 3.94
N ASP A 288 -22.54 -11.24 4.03
CA ASP A 288 -23.81 -11.06 3.32
C ASP A 288 -24.54 -9.80 3.81
N GLY A 289 -25.13 -9.03 2.89
CA GLY A 289 -25.72 -7.71 3.16
C GLY A 289 -24.72 -6.54 3.13
N TYR A 290 -23.46 -6.81 2.83
CA TYR A 290 -22.41 -5.80 2.65
C TYR A 290 -21.72 -5.90 1.29
N THR A 291 -21.28 -4.76 0.79
CA THR A 291 -20.60 -4.57 -0.50
C THR A 291 -19.29 -3.83 -0.35
N LYS A 292 -18.34 -4.07 -1.25
CA LYS A 292 -17.04 -3.38 -1.24
C LYS A 292 -17.18 -1.90 -1.57
N SER A 293 -16.50 -1.06 -0.80
CA SER A 293 -16.35 0.37 -1.11
C SER A 293 -15.56 0.61 -2.41
N LEU A 294 -15.81 1.75 -3.06
CA LEU A 294 -15.22 2.14 -4.35
C LEU A 294 -13.81 2.70 -4.23
N PHE A 295 -13.35 3.13 -3.05
CA PHE A 295 -12.00 3.70 -2.91
C PHE A 295 -11.23 3.18 -1.69
N SER A 296 -11.84 2.28 -0.91
CA SER A 296 -11.25 1.72 0.31
C SER A 296 -11.30 0.19 0.31
N ALA A 297 -10.74 -0.40 1.37
CA ALA A 297 -10.88 -1.80 1.75
C ALA A 297 -12.07 -2.02 2.71
N ALA A 298 -12.86 -1.01 3.05
CA ALA A 298 -14.04 -1.20 3.89
C ALA A 298 -15.18 -1.90 3.14
N CYS A 299 -15.99 -2.67 3.87
CA CYS A 299 -17.28 -3.22 3.44
C CYS A 299 -18.41 -2.32 3.98
N VAL A 300 -19.30 -1.86 3.09
CA VAL A 300 -20.40 -0.92 3.34
C VAL A 300 -21.73 -1.67 3.23
N THR A 301 -22.74 -1.27 4.01
CA THR A 301 -24.07 -1.90 3.94
C THR A 301 -24.73 -1.69 2.57
N ASP A 302 -25.40 -2.72 2.06
CA ASP A 302 -26.08 -2.66 0.76
C ASP A 302 -27.15 -1.54 0.69
N THR A 303 -27.71 -1.14 1.83
CA THR A 303 -28.76 -0.12 1.94
C THR A 303 -28.32 1.30 1.60
N ILE A 304 -27.02 1.61 1.71
CA ILE A 304 -26.45 2.95 1.47
C ILE A 304 -25.88 3.06 0.04
N CYS A 305 -25.77 1.93 -0.67
CA CYS A 305 -25.19 1.89 -2.01
C CYS A 305 -26.20 2.28 -3.10
N GLY A 306 -25.71 2.97 -4.14
CA GLY A 306 -26.50 3.25 -5.35
C GLY A 306 -27.37 4.51 -5.30
N HIS A 307 -27.15 5.42 -4.36
CA HIS A 307 -27.86 6.70 -4.34
C HIS A 307 -27.60 7.54 -5.60
N VAL A 308 -28.64 8.17 -6.12
CA VAL A 308 -28.60 9.02 -7.34
C VAL A 308 -27.60 10.19 -7.21
N TRP A 309 -27.41 10.73 -6.00
CA TRP A 309 -26.45 11.81 -5.77
C TRP A 309 -24.99 11.40 -6.07
N LEU A 310 -24.64 10.11 -5.90
CA LEU A 310 -23.30 9.61 -6.25
C LEU A 310 -23.07 9.68 -7.76
N TRP A 311 -24.06 9.28 -8.56
CA TRP A 311 -23.95 9.36 -10.02
C TRP A 311 -23.84 10.80 -10.51
N THR A 312 -24.65 11.71 -9.95
CA THR A 312 -24.58 13.13 -10.29
C THR A 312 -23.23 13.74 -9.91
N THR A 313 -22.68 13.45 -8.73
CA THR A 313 -21.35 13.92 -8.31
C THR A 313 -20.22 13.34 -9.17
N MET A 314 -20.28 12.08 -9.57
CA MET A 314 -19.31 11.46 -10.48
C MET A 314 -19.35 12.07 -11.89
N ILE A 315 -20.55 12.36 -12.42
CA ILE A 315 -20.70 13.02 -13.72
C ILE A 315 -20.20 14.47 -13.65
N MET A 316 -20.60 15.22 -12.62
CA MET A 316 -20.18 16.62 -12.43
C MET A 316 -18.66 16.73 -12.24
N SER A 317 -18.05 15.85 -11.43
CA SER A 317 -16.60 15.82 -11.28
C SER A 317 -15.90 15.43 -12.59
N GLY A 318 -16.46 14.51 -13.38
CA GLY A 318 -15.97 14.17 -14.71
C GLY A 318 -16.00 15.37 -15.68
N ILE A 319 -17.08 16.16 -15.66
CA ILE A 319 -17.20 17.39 -16.46
C ILE A 319 -16.17 18.43 -16.02
N VAL A 320 -16.02 18.66 -14.71
CA VAL A 320 -15.03 19.60 -14.17
C VAL A 320 -13.61 19.17 -14.56
N CYS A 321 -13.27 17.88 -14.43
CA CYS A 321 -11.98 17.35 -14.87
C CYS A 321 -11.76 17.56 -16.39
N ALA A 322 -12.77 17.30 -17.22
CA ALA A 322 -12.68 17.54 -18.66
C ALA A 322 -12.44 19.03 -18.98
N LEU A 323 -13.15 19.93 -18.30
CA LEU A 323 -12.97 21.38 -18.46
C LEU A 323 -11.57 21.82 -18.01
N LEU A 324 -11.08 21.33 -16.86
CA LEU A 324 -9.72 21.61 -16.40
C LEU A 324 -8.69 21.15 -17.44
N LEU A 325 -8.82 19.97 -18.03
CA LEU A 325 -7.92 19.49 -19.07
C LEU A 325 -7.97 20.33 -20.35
N VAL A 326 -9.14 20.84 -20.73
CA VAL A 326 -9.30 21.69 -21.93
C VAL A 326 -8.77 23.11 -21.70
N PHE A 327 -8.92 23.66 -20.50
CA PHE A 327 -8.65 25.07 -20.18
C PHE A 327 -7.45 25.29 -19.24
N HIS A 328 -6.64 24.26 -18.95
CA HIS A 328 -5.53 24.36 -17.98
C HIS A 328 -4.54 25.52 -18.26
N ASP A 329 -4.17 25.75 -19.53
CA ASP A 329 -3.27 26.85 -19.90
C ASP A 329 -3.93 28.23 -19.73
N ASP A 330 -5.22 28.36 -20.08
CA ASP A 330 -5.97 29.61 -19.88
C ASP A 330 -6.14 29.91 -18.38
N LEU A 331 -6.35 28.87 -17.58
CA LEU A 331 -6.46 28.99 -16.14
C LEU A 331 -5.15 29.45 -15.50
N TYR A 332 -4.03 28.88 -15.94
CA TYR A 332 -2.71 29.28 -15.45
C TYR A 332 -2.35 30.71 -15.86
N THR A 333 -2.59 31.10 -17.12
CA THR A 333 -2.34 32.46 -17.61
C THR A 333 -3.26 33.48 -16.96
N PHE A 334 -4.52 33.10 -16.73
CA PHE A 334 -5.45 33.89 -15.94
C PHE A 334 -4.95 34.09 -14.51
N LEU A 335 -4.31 33.12 -13.87
CA LEU A 335 -3.82 33.28 -12.49
C LEU A 335 -2.48 34.01 -12.42
N SER A 336 -1.57 33.77 -13.36
CA SER A 336 -0.22 34.33 -13.38
C SER A 336 -0.16 35.78 -13.87
N SER A 337 -1.16 36.24 -14.63
CA SER A 337 -1.21 37.64 -15.08
C SER A 337 -1.42 38.63 -13.92
N SER A 338 -0.52 39.60 -13.75
CA SER A 338 -0.65 40.69 -12.79
C SER A 338 -1.85 41.59 -13.10
N ALA A 339 -2.50 42.13 -12.07
CA ALA A 339 -3.74 42.90 -12.13
C ALA A 339 -3.63 44.33 -12.76
N THR A 340 -2.65 44.58 -13.62
CA THR A 340 -2.54 45.84 -14.37
C THR A 340 -3.13 45.67 -15.76
N TRP A 341 -4.46 45.65 -15.86
CA TRP A 341 -5.13 45.90 -17.12
C TRP A 341 -5.13 47.42 -17.36
N THR A 342 -4.05 47.96 -17.93
CA THR A 342 -4.06 49.33 -18.44
C THR A 342 -4.86 49.33 -19.75
N PRO A 343 -5.99 50.07 -19.84
CA PRO A 343 -6.69 50.22 -21.10
C PRO A 343 -5.79 51.05 -22.02
N GLN A 344 -5.33 50.44 -23.10
CA GLN A 344 -4.59 51.15 -24.13
C GLN A 344 -5.57 52.09 -24.83
N ARG A 345 -5.65 53.34 -24.36
CA ARG A 345 -6.24 54.43 -25.14
C ARG A 345 -5.37 54.58 -26.38
N HIS A 346 -5.94 54.28 -27.55
CA HIS A 346 -5.40 54.81 -28.79
C HIS A 346 -5.51 56.34 -28.71
N SER A 347 -4.43 57.00 -28.27
CA SER A 347 -4.25 58.41 -28.53
C SER A 347 -3.72 58.52 -29.94
N ALA A 348 -4.56 59.04 -30.84
CA ALA A 348 -4.09 59.69 -32.03
C ALA A 348 -3.13 60.81 -31.59
N SER A 349 -1.87 60.71 -31.99
CA SER A 349 -0.96 61.84 -32.04
C SER A 349 -0.13 61.64 -33.30
N ASP A 350 -0.59 62.33 -34.35
CA ASP A 350 0.14 62.51 -35.60
C ASP A 350 1.56 62.99 -35.31
N GLY A 351 2.52 62.15 -35.67
CA GLY A 351 3.93 62.48 -35.79
C GLY A 351 4.27 62.60 -37.26
N PHE A 352 4.11 63.81 -37.77
CA PHE A 352 4.57 64.31 -39.06
C PHE A 352 6.05 63.99 -39.29
N VAL A 353 6.39 63.13 -40.27
CA VAL A 353 7.72 63.12 -40.91
C VAL A 353 7.58 62.81 -42.40
N ASP A 354 7.57 63.92 -43.14
CA ASP A 354 8.15 64.23 -44.45
C ASP A 354 8.49 63.12 -45.47
N ILE A 355 7.96 63.34 -46.68
CA ILE A 355 8.17 62.56 -47.90
C ILE A 355 9.36 63.16 -48.66
N ARG A 356 10.43 62.39 -48.89
CA ARG A 356 11.33 62.62 -50.03
C ARG A 356 11.70 61.32 -50.75
N SER A 357 11.05 61.17 -51.90
CA SER A 357 11.55 60.67 -53.20
C SER A 357 12.89 59.93 -53.25
N THR A 358 12.85 58.70 -53.80
CA THR A 358 13.70 58.32 -54.95
C THR A 358 13.01 57.23 -55.77
N VAL A 359 12.85 57.54 -57.06
CA VAL A 359 12.39 56.70 -58.17
C VAL A 359 13.55 55.84 -58.67
N VAL A 360 13.26 54.60 -59.10
CA VAL A 360 13.83 53.73 -60.19
C VAL A 360 13.52 52.29 -59.75
N GLY A 361 12.87 51.38 -60.47
CA GLY A 361 12.44 51.24 -61.86
C GLY A 361 12.57 49.76 -62.26
N GLY A 362 11.49 49.12 -62.74
CA GLY A 362 11.58 47.94 -63.63
C GLY A 362 10.90 46.61 -63.22
N LYS A 363 9.71 46.37 -63.83
CA LYS A 363 9.20 45.15 -64.55
C LYS A 363 9.39 43.74 -63.92
N SER A 364 8.52 42.74 -63.98
CA SER A 364 7.28 42.36 -64.72
C SER A 364 6.74 41.12 -63.96
N GLY A 365 5.47 41.02 -63.56
CA GLY A 365 4.41 40.37 -64.34
C GLY A 365 4.04 39.00 -63.75
N ASP A 366 2.86 38.87 -63.15
CA ASP A 366 1.89 37.80 -63.45
C ASP A 366 0.57 37.99 -62.71
N LEU A 367 -0.50 37.98 -63.52
CA LEU A 367 -1.91 38.08 -63.19
C LEU A 367 -2.44 36.72 -62.70
N VAL A 368 -3.07 36.66 -61.52
CA VAL A 368 -4.25 35.79 -61.30
C VAL A 368 -5.25 36.49 -60.38
N THR A 369 -6.49 36.46 -60.86
CA THR A 369 -7.79 36.99 -60.39
C THR A 369 -8.20 36.79 -58.92
N GLN A 370 -8.65 37.91 -58.32
CA GLN A 370 -9.79 38.23 -57.39
C GLN A 370 -10.70 37.10 -56.80
N PRO A 371 -11.48 37.32 -55.69
CA PRO A 371 -12.06 38.61 -55.26
C PRO A 371 -12.04 38.97 -53.75
N GLU A 372 -12.45 40.23 -53.55
CA GLU A 372 -12.78 40.96 -52.33
C GLU A 372 -13.77 40.24 -51.38
N THR A 373 -13.62 40.48 -50.08
CA THR A 373 -14.69 41.10 -49.26
C THR A 373 -14.14 41.48 -47.89
N THR A 374 -14.14 42.78 -47.65
CA THR A 374 -14.08 43.43 -46.34
C THR A 374 -15.25 42.98 -45.46
N ASN A 375 -14.97 42.71 -44.18
CA ASN A 375 -15.82 43.15 -43.08
C ASN A 375 -15.03 43.08 -41.78
N GLY A 376 -14.84 44.25 -41.17
CA GLY A 376 -14.34 44.39 -39.82
C GLY A 376 -15.37 43.84 -38.84
N ASP A 377 -14.90 43.08 -37.86
CA ASP A 377 -15.68 42.79 -36.67
C ASP A 377 -14.72 42.60 -35.49
N ASN A 378 -14.89 43.43 -34.48
CA ASN A 378 -14.09 43.49 -33.27
C ASN A 378 -14.46 42.31 -32.36
N GLY A 379 -13.54 41.38 -32.10
CA GLY A 379 -13.80 40.30 -31.15
C GLY A 379 -12.67 39.27 -31.00
N ALA A 380 -11.98 39.32 -29.85
CA ALA A 380 -11.16 38.26 -29.25
C ALA A 380 -10.32 37.39 -30.23
N GLY A 381 -9.20 37.95 -30.72
CA GLY A 381 -8.21 37.19 -31.47
C GLY A 381 -7.53 36.10 -30.62
N CYS A 382 -7.47 34.88 -31.18
CA CYS A 382 -6.69 33.75 -30.65
C CYS A 382 -5.21 34.17 -30.69
N LYS A 383 -4.65 34.68 -29.58
CA LYS A 383 -3.22 35.04 -29.49
C LYS A 383 -2.39 33.76 -29.62
N THR A 384 -1.74 33.60 -30.77
CA THR A 384 -0.63 32.68 -30.95
C THR A 384 0.58 33.23 -30.18
N TYR A 385 1.08 32.47 -29.20
CA TYR A 385 2.47 32.61 -28.78
C TYR A 385 3.33 32.01 -29.88
N GLU A 386 3.76 32.87 -30.80
CA GLU A 386 4.84 32.57 -31.72
C GLU A 386 6.13 32.57 -30.88
N TYR A 387 6.69 31.38 -30.64
CA TYR A 387 8.03 31.29 -30.09
C TYR A 387 8.99 31.67 -31.21
N THR A 388 9.40 32.94 -31.26
CA THR A 388 10.50 33.38 -32.11
C THR A 388 11.79 32.76 -31.61
N THR A 389 12.17 31.62 -32.20
CA THR A 389 13.54 31.12 -32.09
C THR A 389 14.44 31.98 -32.97
N VAL A 390 15.16 32.91 -32.36
CA VAL A 390 16.33 33.53 -33.00
C VAL A 390 17.34 32.42 -33.24
N ALA A 391 17.51 32.01 -34.50
CA ALA A 391 18.51 31.04 -34.90
C ALA A 391 19.91 31.61 -34.62
N ARG A 392 20.62 31.02 -33.66
CA ARG A 392 22.07 31.12 -33.55
C ARG A 392 22.63 29.77 -33.98
N ASN A 393 23.34 29.75 -35.11
CA ASN A 393 23.90 28.55 -35.71
C ASN A 393 24.88 27.86 -34.74
N HIS A 394 24.46 26.75 -34.13
CA HIS A 394 25.35 25.78 -33.52
C HIS A 394 24.90 24.36 -33.92
N GLU A 395 25.87 23.57 -34.38
CA GLU A 395 25.70 22.19 -34.82
C GLU A 395 25.06 21.29 -33.75
N PRO A 396 24.21 20.32 -34.13
CA PRO A 396 23.58 19.40 -33.18
C PRO A 396 24.54 18.27 -32.78
N GLN A 397 25.03 18.28 -31.52
CA GLN A 397 25.70 17.13 -30.93
C GLN A 397 24.68 16.04 -30.50
N PRO A 398 24.99 14.74 -30.70
CA PRO A 398 24.08 13.65 -30.37
C PRO A 398 24.32 13.17 -28.93
N GLY A 399 23.54 13.67 -27.96
CA GLY A 399 23.51 13.10 -26.61
C GLY A 399 22.92 14.03 -25.55
N CYS A 400 22.09 13.50 -24.66
CA CYS A 400 21.61 14.22 -23.46
C CYS A 400 22.66 14.10 -22.32
N SER A 401 23.96 14.28 -22.62
CA SER A 401 25.09 14.10 -21.69
C SER A 401 26.13 15.24 -21.79
N THR A 402 26.43 15.80 -20.61
CA THR A 402 27.47 16.79 -20.23
C THR A 402 27.52 18.12 -20.97
N ALA A 403 27.05 19.19 -20.30
CA ALA A 403 27.64 20.52 -20.46
C ALA A 403 28.85 20.63 -19.49
N PRO A 404 30.03 21.11 -19.91
CA PRO A 404 31.14 21.36 -18.98
C PRO A 404 30.81 22.51 -18.03
N ALA A 405 31.42 22.45 -16.85
CA ALA A 405 31.34 23.47 -15.81
C ALA A 405 31.80 24.85 -16.29
N GLU A 406 31.13 25.90 -15.78
CA GLU A 406 31.53 27.30 -15.95
C GLU A 406 32.99 27.52 -15.55
N SER A 407 33.75 28.17 -16.43
CA SER A 407 34.98 28.89 -16.06
C SER A 407 34.84 30.36 -16.49
N PRO A 408 35.41 31.32 -15.73
CA PRO A 408 35.09 32.73 -15.87
C PRO A 408 36.01 33.44 -16.87
N GLY A 409 35.47 34.31 -17.71
CA GLY A 409 36.25 35.33 -18.42
C GLY A 409 35.78 35.64 -19.84
N HIS A 410 34.92 36.65 -20.00
CA HIS A 410 35.25 37.92 -20.68
C HIS A 410 33.99 38.76 -20.90
N GLU A 411 34.08 40.01 -20.46
CA GLU A 411 33.08 41.06 -20.64
C GLU A 411 32.92 41.43 -22.11
N ALA A 412 31.69 41.36 -22.61
CA ALA A 412 31.25 42.16 -23.75
C ALA A 412 29.80 42.61 -23.50
N SER A 413 29.66 43.91 -23.25
CA SER A 413 28.42 44.64 -22.98
C SER A 413 27.39 44.47 -24.11
N ALA A 414 26.29 43.79 -23.84
CA ALA A 414 25.07 43.82 -24.64
C ALA A 414 23.86 44.14 -23.75
N LYS A 415 23.17 45.24 -24.09
CA LYS A 415 21.97 45.77 -23.45
C LYS A 415 20.97 44.66 -23.04
N ALA A 416 20.59 44.70 -21.76
CA ALA A 416 19.67 43.77 -21.12
C ALA A 416 18.30 43.72 -21.81
N ALA A 417 18.04 42.62 -22.52
CA ALA A 417 16.70 42.07 -22.64
C ALA A 417 16.56 41.01 -21.55
N ALA A 418 15.69 41.26 -20.56
CA ALA A 418 15.41 40.31 -19.49
C ALA A 418 14.92 38.98 -20.08
N PRO A 419 15.48 37.81 -19.69
CA PRO A 419 14.92 36.53 -20.11
C PRO A 419 13.67 36.29 -19.27
N VAL A 420 12.50 36.33 -19.92
CA VAL A 420 11.24 35.93 -19.29
C VAL A 420 11.24 34.39 -19.21
N ASP A 421 11.79 33.88 -18.12
CA ASP A 421 11.86 32.48 -17.69
C ASP A 421 10.46 32.00 -17.18
N ASP A 422 9.41 32.15 -17.99
CA ASP A 422 8.06 31.79 -17.59
C ASP A 422 7.83 30.27 -17.72
N LEU A 423 7.54 29.64 -16.57
CA LEU A 423 7.16 28.24 -16.48
C LEU A 423 5.79 28.06 -17.17
N SER A 424 5.70 27.20 -18.19
CA SER A 424 4.42 26.90 -18.84
C SER A 424 3.47 26.18 -17.87
N GLY A 425 2.24 26.67 -17.76
CA GLY A 425 1.21 26.11 -16.86
C GLY A 425 0.91 24.63 -17.10
N SER A 426 0.90 24.22 -18.37
CA SER A 426 0.79 22.81 -18.80
C SER A 426 1.86 21.89 -18.19
N VAL A 427 3.12 22.33 -18.14
CA VAL A 427 4.23 21.52 -17.59
C VAL A 427 4.07 21.36 -16.08
N LEU A 428 3.75 22.45 -15.38
CA LEU A 428 3.49 22.43 -13.95
C LEU A 428 2.32 21.50 -13.60
N PHE A 429 1.23 21.56 -14.36
CA PHE A 429 0.06 20.72 -14.16
C PHE A 429 0.39 19.21 -14.30
N VAL A 430 1.11 18.82 -15.36
CA VAL A 430 1.51 17.42 -15.57
C VAL A 430 2.39 16.90 -14.43
N VAL A 431 3.41 17.67 -14.03
CA VAL A 431 4.33 17.29 -12.94
C VAL A 431 3.58 17.11 -11.62
N LEU A 432 2.65 18.02 -11.30
CA LEU A 432 1.83 17.92 -10.08
C LEU A 432 0.91 16.69 -10.10
N VAL A 433 0.22 16.42 -11.21
CA VAL A 433 -0.64 15.23 -11.32
C VAL A 433 0.18 13.94 -11.18
N TYR A 434 1.37 13.89 -11.78
CA TYR A 434 2.25 12.73 -11.66
C TYR A 434 2.75 12.50 -10.24
N PHE A 435 3.12 13.57 -9.52
CA PHE A 435 3.49 13.51 -8.12
C PHE A 435 2.41 12.83 -7.26
N TYR A 436 1.14 13.23 -7.36
CA TYR A 436 0.07 12.62 -6.54
C TYR A 436 -0.23 11.17 -6.92
N GLN A 437 -0.19 10.87 -8.21
CA GLN A 437 -0.39 9.50 -8.68
C GLN A 437 0.70 8.58 -8.12
N ASP A 438 1.95 9.03 -8.07
CA ASP A 438 3.08 8.25 -7.58
C ASP A 438 3.14 8.21 -6.04
N ALA A 439 2.83 9.33 -5.35
CA ALA A 439 2.70 9.38 -3.90
C ALA A 439 1.65 8.39 -3.37
N SER A 440 0.56 8.19 -4.12
CA SER A 440 -0.48 7.22 -3.74
C SER A 440 0.00 5.75 -3.75
N LEU A 441 1.06 5.43 -4.50
CA LEU A 441 1.67 4.08 -4.55
C LEU A 441 2.60 3.82 -3.35
N LEU A 442 3.21 4.87 -2.81
CA LEU A 442 4.20 4.81 -1.73
C LEU A 442 3.56 4.78 -0.34
N HIS A 443 2.26 5.02 -0.26
CA HIS A 443 1.58 5.17 1.01
C HIS A 443 1.39 3.84 1.75
N VAL A 444 2.06 3.68 2.90
CA VAL A 444 1.83 2.60 3.87
C VAL A 444 0.97 3.16 5.00
N ALA A 445 -0.23 2.62 5.18
CA ALA A 445 -1.16 3.11 6.21
C ALA A 445 -0.69 2.59 7.56
N SER A 446 -0.53 3.48 8.53
CA SER A 446 -0.29 3.13 9.92
C SER A 446 -1.55 2.48 10.51
N THR A 447 -1.36 1.52 11.42
CA THR A 447 -2.44 0.76 12.07
C THR A 447 -3.01 1.44 13.32
N ASP A 448 -2.73 2.73 13.51
CA ASP A 448 -3.18 3.50 14.67
C ASP A 448 -4.51 4.26 14.42
N ASP A 449 -5.24 3.94 13.35
CA ASP A 449 -6.47 4.68 12.99
C ASP A 449 -7.70 4.41 13.88
N VAL A 450 -7.59 3.59 14.95
CA VAL A 450 -8.71 3.44 15.90
C VAL A 450 -8.25 3.28 17.34
N SER A 451 -8.78 4.19 18.18
CA SER A 451 -8.92 4.15 19.64
C SER A 451 -7.73 4.60 20.52
N ASP A 452 -7.98 5.78 21.09
CA ASP A 452 -7.72 6.22 22.47
C ASP A 452 -6.28 6.50 22.94
N GLY A 453 -6.03 7.78 23.21
CA GLY A 453 -4.81 8.29 23.81
C GLY A 453 -4.63 9.80 23.66
N VAL A 454 -5.61 10.58 24.10
CA VAL A 454 -5.74 12.05 23.98
C VAL A 454 -4.61 12.89 24.62
N SER A 455 -3.54 12.33 25.21
CA SER A 455 -2.62 13.14 26.05
C SER A 455 -1.25 13.50 25.48
N GLN A 456 -0.81 12.99 24.32
CA GLN A 456 0.56 13.27 23.80
C GLN A 456 0.60 14.02 22.45
N VAL A 457 -0.54 14.14 21.75
CA VAL A 457 -0.65 14.84 20.44
C VAL A 457 -0.57 16.38 20.58
N ALA A 458 -0.50 16.91 21.80
CA ALA A 458 -0.41 18.34 22.08
C ALA A 458 0.88 19.01 21.55
N ARG A 459 1.94 18.25 21.25
CA ARG A 459 3.23 18.77 20.77
C ARG A 459 3.33 18.96 19.25
N LEU A 460 2.35 18.49 18.48
CA LEU A 460 2.35 18.71 17.03
C LEU A 460 1.87 20.14 16.71
N PRO A 461 2.54 20.87 15.79
CA PRO A 461 2.05 22.17 15.29
C PRO A 461 0.57 22.11 14.91
N ARG A 462 -0.21 23.15 15.25
CA ARG A 462 -1.67 23.20 15.00
C ARG A 462 -2.02 22.91 13.53
N ALA A 463 -1.20 23.38 12.59
CA ALA A 463 -1.39 23.16 11.15
C ALA A 463 -1.33 21.67 10.75
N LEU A 464 -0.42 20.88 11.34
CA LEU A 464 -0.30 19.45 11.02
C LEU A 464 -1.46 18.62 11.58
N ARG A 465 -2.01 19.03 12.73
CA ARG A 465 -3.21 18.40 13.30
C ARG A 465 -4.43 18.58 12.38
N LEU A 466 -4.64 19.81 11.89
CA LEU A 466 -5.73 20.12 10.95
C LEU A 466 -5.63 19.30 9.66
N LEU A 467 -4.43 19.11 9.13
CA LEU A 467 -4.21 18.29 7.92
C LEU A 467 -4.54 16.81 8.18
N ALA A 468 -4.10 16.27 9.32
CA ALA A 468 -4.40 14.90 9.71
C ALA A 468 -5.91 14.68 9.94
N ASP A 469 -6.61 15.65 10.55
CA ASP A 469 -8.07 15.61 10.72
C ASP A 469 -8.80 15.66 9.38
N PHE A 470 -8.39 16.55 8.47
CA PHE A 470 -8.95 16.64 7.12
C PHE A 470 -8.74 15.34 6.33
N ARG A 471 -7.52 14.78 6.39
CA ARG A 471 -7.19 13.51 5.75
C ARG A 471 -8.07 12.38 6.27
N ARG A 472 -8.27 12.28 7.59
CA ARG A 472 -9.17 11.29 8.19
C ARG A 472 -10.60 11.46 7.71
N ALA A 473 -11.14 12.68 7.73
CA ALA A 473 -12.49 12.96 7.24
C ALA A 473 -12.68 12.57 5.76
N VAL A 474 -11.66 12.81 4.92
CA VAL A 474 -11.67 12.41 3.51
C VAL A 474 -11.57 10.89 3.35
N ALA A 475 -10.74 10.21 4.15
CA ALA A 475 -10.60 8.75 4.13
C ALA A 475 -11.90 8.06 4.57
N ASP A 476 -12.54 8.56 5.63
CA ASP A 476 -13.83 8.08 6.13
C ASP A 476 -14.93 8.26 5.09
N PHE A 477 -14.97 9.42 4.43
CA PHE A 477 -15.89 9.64 3.31
C PHE A 477 -15.68 8.57 2.22
N PHE A 478 -14.44 8.39 1.75
CA PHE A 478 -14.14 7.39 0.71
C PHE A 478 -14.34 5.94 1.15
N ALA A 479 -14.33 5.65 2.45
CA ALA A 479 -14.66 4.35 3.00
C ALA A 479 -16.15 4.01 2.89
N THR A 480 -17.03 5.01 2.84
CA THR A 480 -18.48 4.83 2.75
C THR A 480 -19.03 4.84 1.31
N VAL A 481 -18.24 5.29 0.33
CA VAL A 481 -18.68 5.40 -1.06
C VAL A 481 -18.75 4.01 -1.74
N CYS A 482 -19.92 3.64 -2.25
CA CYS A 482 -20.15 2.43 -3.07
C CYS A 482 -21.12 2.71 -4.23
N LEU A 483 -20.83 2.15 -5.40
CA LEU A 483 -21.52 2.49 -6.66
C LEU A 483 -22.86 1.75 -6.82
N LEU A 484 -22.85 0.43 -6.61
CA LEU A 484 -24.01 -0.46 -6.69
C LEU A 484 -23.86 -1.54 -5.61
N PRO A 485 -24.97 -2.06 -5.04
CA PRO A 485 -24.91 -3.18 -4.12
C PRO A 485 -24.46 -4.47 -4.84
N ARG A 486 -23.80 -5.36 -4.10
CA ARG A 486 -23.36 -6.72 -4.46
C ARG A 486 -22.37 -6.80 -5.63
N LEU A 487 -21.56 -5.77 -5.84
CA LEU A 487 -20.46 -5.83 -6.81
C LEU A 487 -19.32 -6.74 -6.32
N SER A 488 -18.86 -7.63 -7.19
CA SER A 488 -17.63 -8.40 -6.96
C SER A 488 -16.39 -7.51 -7.01
N THR A 489 -15.27 -7.97 -6.45
CA THR A 489 -13.97 -7.27 -6.44
C THR A 489 -13.55 -6.81 -7.82
N VAL A 490 -13.66 -7.71 -8.80
CA VAL A 490 -13.28 -7.45 -10.18
C VAL A 490 -14.19 -6.37 -10.77
N GLN A 491 -15.51 -6.45 -10.54
CA GLN A 491 -16.46 -5.44 -11.03
C GLN A 491 -16.24 -4.07 -10.39
N THR A 492 -15.96 -4.00 -9.09
CA THR A 492 -15.63 -2.74 -8.41
C THR A 492 -14.36 -2.13 -8.99
N LEU A 493 -13.33 -2.94 -9.26
CA LEU A 493 -12.08 -2.47 -9.84
C LEU A 493 -12.26 -1.99 -11.29
N VAL A 494 -13.06 -2.70 -12.07
CA VAL A 494 -13.44 -2.30 -13.43
C VAL A 494 -14.25 -0.99 -13.41
N ALA A 495 -15.17 -0.82 -12.45
CA ALA A 495 -15.91 0.43 -12.29
C ALA A 495 -14.97 1.61 -11.96
N ARG A 496 -13.96 1.42 -11.08
CA ARG A 496 -12.91 2.43 -10.83
C ARG A 496 -12.15 2.77 -12.11
N ALA A 497 -11.83 1.78 -12.93
CA ALA A 497 -11.15 1.94 -14.21
C ALA A 497 -12.01 2.60 -15.31
N ALA A 498 -13.33 2.55 -15.18
CA ALA A 498 -14.26 3.19 -16.13
C ALA A 498 -14.41 4.70 -15.90
N LEU A 499 -14.14 5.21 -14.68
CA LEU A 499 -14.25 6.65 -14.38
C LEU A 499 -13.39 7.54 -15.30
N PRO A 500 -12.11 7.21 -15.54
CA PRO A 500 -11.29 7.97 -16.48
C PRO A 500 -11.73 7.83 -17.95
N ALA A 501 -12.35 6.70 -18.33
CA ALA A 501 -12.95 6.53 -19.65
C ALA A 501 -14.19 7.43 -19.83
N GLY A 502 -14.93 7.71 -18.75
CA GLY A 502 -16.00 8.71 -18.73
C GLY A 502 -15.51 10.11 -19.08
N VAL A 503 -14.34 10.52 -18.57
CA VAL A 503 -13.72 11.81 -18.94
C VAL A 503 -13.38 11.85 -20.42
N LEU A 504 -12.80 10.77 -20.97
CA LEU A 504 -12.52 10.67 -22.41
C LEU A 504 -13.81 10.75 -23.24
N PHE A 505 -14.88 10.08 -22.82
CA PHE A 505 -16.18 10.14 -23.47
C PHE A 505 -16.74 11.57 -23.51
N VAL A 506 -16.65 12.31 -22.39
CA VAL A 506 -17.06 13.72 -22.34
C VAL A 506 -16.23 14.58 -23.29
N VAL A 507 -14.90 14.38 -23.35
CA VAL A 507 -14.03 15.10 -24.30
C VAL A 507 -14.42 14.79 -25.75
N VAL A 508 -14.77 13.54 -26.07
CA VAL A 508 -15.23 13.13 -27.40
C VAL A 508 -16.61 13.73 -27.71
N LEU A 509 -17.54 13.74 -26.76
CA LEU A 509 -18.83 14.38 -26.92
C LEU A 509 -18.67 15.89 -27.19
N LEU A 510 -17.78 16.55 -26.46
CA LEU A 510 -17.42 17.95 -26.72
C LEU A 510 -16.83 18.12 -28.13
N LEU A 511 -15.97 17.21 -28.60
CA LEU A 511 -15.47 17.21 -29.98
C LEU A 511 -16.62 17.13 -31.00
N LEU A 512 -17.58 16.22 -30.80
CA LEU A 512 -18.73 16.02 -31.69
C LEU A 512 -19.67 17.23 -31.71
N VAL A 513 -20.01 17.78 -30.54
CA VAL A 513 -20.86 18.99 -30.41
C VAL A 513 -20.17 20.20 -31.07
N CYS A 514 -18.85 20.32 -30.91
CA CYS A 514 -18.07 21.40 -31.52
C CYS A 514 -17.99 21.31 -33.05
N CYS A 515 -18.06 20.10 -33.63
CA CYS A 515 -18.17 19.92 -35.07
C CYS A 515 -19.46 20.56 -35.65
N GLY A 516 -20.50 20.75 -34.81
CA GLY A 516 -21.74 21.43 -35.16
C GLY A 516 -21.69 22.97 -35.20
N CYS A 517 -20.82 23.66 -34.46
CA CYS A 517 -20.89 25.13 -34.26
C CYS A 517 -19.84 25.94 -35.08
N ARG A 518 -20.15 27.15 -35.60
CA ARG A 518 -19.38 28.08 -36.51
C ARG A 518 -17.84 27.89 -36.72
N ARG A 519 -17.38 28.04 -37.98
CA ARG A 519 -16.05 27.64 -38.55
C ARG A 519 -14.74 28.16 -37.89
N ARG A 520 -14.68 29.37 -37.31
CA ARG A 520 -13.41 29.96 -36.79
C ARG A 520 -13.08 29.52 -35.36
N ALA A 521 -14.07 29.45 -34.47
CA ALA A 521 -13.94 28.88 -33.12
C ALA A 521 -13.57 27.38 -33.14
N ARG A 522 -13.93 26.65 -34.21
CA ARG A 522 -13.62 25.21 -34.40
C ARG A 522 -12.13 24.89 -34.34
N ARG A 523 -11.24 25.73 -34.90
CA ARG A 523 -9.80 25.37 -35.00
C ARG A 523 -9.06 25.49 -33.66
N CYS A 524 -9.27 26.57 -32.90
CA CYS A 524 -8.66 26.73 -31.58
C CYS A 524 -9.23 25.70 -30.58
N LEU A 525 -10.53 25.40 -30.64
CA LEU A 525 -11.17 24.42 -29.77
C LEU A 525 -10.78 22.96 -30.11
N ARG A 526 -10.70 22.59 -31.40
CA ARG A 526 -10.22 21.27 -31.84
C ARG A 526 -8.77 21.02 -31.41
N ARG A 527 -7.92 22.05 -31.44
CA ARG A 527 -6.54 21.98 -30.94
C ARG A 527 -6.52 21.68 -29.43
N ARG A 528 -7.29 22.41 -28.63
CA ARG A 528 -7.39 22.22 -27.17
C ARG A 528 -7.92 20.83 -26.81
N LEU A 529 -8.95 20.36 -27.51
CA LEU A 529 -9.50 19.03 -27.31
C LEU A 529 -8.51 17.91 -27.69
N GLY A 530 -7.69 18.11 -28.73
CA GLY A 530 -6.61 17.17 -29.07
C GLY A 530 -5.54 17.07 -27.97
N VAL A 531 -5.14 18.19 -27.38
CA VAL A 531 -4.22 18.23 -26.22
C VAL A 531 -4.85 17.57 -25.00
N ALA A 532 -6.11 17.89 -24.70
CA ALA A 532 -6.85 17.29 -23.58
C ALA A 532 -6.99 15.77 -23.74
N ALA A 533 -7.20 15.26 -24.96
CA ALA A 533 -7.25 13.82 -25.22
C ALA A 533 -5.92 13.13 -24.92
N VAL A 534 -4.79 13.69 -25.36
CA VAL A 534 -3.44 13.14 -25.07
C VAL A 534 -3.15 13.15 -23.56
N LEU A 535 -3.43 14.27 -22.87
CA LEU A 535 -3.30 14.35 -21.42
C LEU A 535 -4.18 13.33 -20.70
N THR A 536 -5.41 13.12 -21.18
CA THR A 536 -6.32 12.10 -20.65
C THR A 536 -5.66 10.73 -20.75
N PHE A 537 -5.19 10.30 -21.93
CA PHE A 537 -4.47 9.03 -22.09
C PHE A 537 -3.26 8.89 -21.15
N LEU A 538 -2.45 9.95 -21.01
CA LEU A 538 -1.29 9.96 -20.13
C LEU A 538 -1.66 9.77 -18.65
N PHE A 539 -2.76 10.38 -18.18
CA PHE A 539 -3.20 10.26 -16.79
C PHE A 539 -4.01 8.98 -16.52
N THR A 540 -4.78 8.50 -17.49
CA THR A 540 -5.57 7.26 -17.36
C THR A 540 -4.68 6.02 -17.40
N TYR A 541 -3.62 6.05 -18.21
CA TYR A 541 -2.67 4.95 -18.41
C TYR A 541 -2.21 4.33 -17.09
N GLN A 542 -1.68 5.14 -16.17
CA GLN A 542 -1.14 4.64 -14.91
C GLN A 542 -2.19 3.95 -14.04
N ARG A 543 -3.39 4.53 -13.96
CA ARG A 543 -4.48 3.92 -13.19
C ARG A 543 -4.90 2.59 -13.81
N LEU A 544 -5.02 2.50 -15.13
CA LEU A 544 -5.34 1.26 -15.83
C LEU A 544 -4.25 0.20 -15.68
N ALA A 545 -2.98 0.59 -15.81
CA ALA A 545 -1.83 -0.27 -15.59
C ALA A 545 -1.82 -0.85 -14.16
N HIS A 546 -2.04 -0.01 -13.15
CA HIS A 546 -2.10 -0.45 -11.75
C HIS A 546 -3.23 -1.46 -11.52
N MET A 547 -4.44 -1.21 -12.03
CA MET A 547 -5.55 -2.14 -11.87
C MET A 547 -5.30 -3.46 -12.61
N ALA A 548 -4.79 -3.39 -13.84
CA ALA A 548 -4.48 -4.59 -14.64
C ALA A 548 -3.43 -5.46 -13.94
N LEU A 549 -2.31 -4.87 -13.49
CA LEU A 549 -1.26 -5.61 -12.80
C LEU A 549 -1.72 -6.15 -11.43
N THR A 550 -2.56 -5.40 -10.70
CA THR A 550 -3.17 -5.87 -9.45
C THR A 550 -4.09 -7.08 -9.67
N LEU A 551 -4.84 -7.11 -10.78
CA LEU A 551 -5.69 -8.25 -11.15
C LEU A 551 -4.92 -9.49 -11.63
N LEU A 552 -3.61 -9.33 -11.89
CA LEU A 552 -2.70 -10.42 -12.26
C LEU A 552 -1.83 -10.88 -11.08
N ASN A 553 -1.94 -10.25 -9.90
CA ASN A 553 -1.19 -10.67 -8.72
C ASN A 553 -1.83 -11.92 -8.10
N CYS A 554 -1.15 -13.05 -8.30
CA CYS A 554 -1.54 -14.37 -7.82
C CYS A 554 -0.60 -14.82 -6.70
N VAL A 555 -1.17 -15.37 -5.62
CA VAL A 555 -0.41 -15.92 -4.49
C VAL A 555 -0.86 -17.35 -4.23
N SER A 556 0.09 -18.23 -3.88
CA SER A 556 -0.19 -19.60 -3.45
C SER A 556 -0.66 -19.63 -2.00
N VAL A 557 -1.84 -20.20 -1.76
CA VAL A 557 -2.38 -20.43 -0.42
C VAL A 557 -2.76 -21.90 -0.31
N GLY A 558 -1.92 -22.69 0.38
CA GLY A 558 -2.04 -24.15 0.39
C GLY A 558 -1.72 -24.75 -0.98
N ALA A 559 -2.62 -25.58 -1.52
CA ALA A 559 -2.47 -26.19 -2.84
C ALA A 559 -2.98 -25.30 -4.00
N ASP A 560 -3.74 -24.25 -3.69
CA ASP A 560 -4.41 -23.42 -4.69
C ASP A 560 -3.63 -22.12 -4.95
N SER A 561 -3.61 -21.67 -6.21
CA SER A 561 -3.21 -20.30 -6.56
C SER A 561 -4.45 -19.41 -6.64
N VAL A 562 -4.47 -18.33 -5.86
CA VAL A 562 -5.62 -17.43 -5.73
C VAL A 562 -5.24 -15.98 -5.98
N LEU A 563 -6.20 -15.19 -6.46
CA LEU A 563 -6.03 -13.75 -6.69
C LEU A 563 -5.82 -13.04 -5.36
N PHE A 564 -4.72 -12.29 -5.20
CA PHE A 564 -4.33 -11.71 -3.92
C PHE A 564 -5.41 -10.80 -3.30
N VAL A 565 -6.04 -9.92 -4.10
CA VAL A 565 -7.00 -8.90 -3.64
C VAL A 565 -8.39 -9.45 -3.28
N ASP A 566 -8.66 -10.73 -3.54
CA ASP A 566 -9.95 -11.39 -3.28
C ASP A 566 -9.81 -12.69 -2.49
N GLY A 567 -8.77 -13.49 -2.74
CA GLY A 567 -8.52 -14.78 -2.10
C GLY A 567 -9.54 -15.88 -2.41
N SER A 568 -10.74 -15.54 -2.87
CA SER A 568 -11.81 -16.46 -3.27
C SER A 568 -11.72 -16.91 -4.73
N VAL A 569 -11.11 -16.09 -5.59
CA VAL A 569 -10.99 -16.35 -7.03
C VAL A 569 -9.71 -17.12 -7.30
N THR A 570 -9.82 -18.31 -7.90
CA THR A 570 -8.67 -19.07 -8.39
C THR A 570 -7.98 -18.33 -9.54
N CYS A 571 -6.66 -18.45 -9.63
CA CYS A 571 -5.92 -17.80 -10.70
C CYS A 571 -6.08 -18.49 -12.07
N LEU A 572 -5.74 -17.75 -13.12
CA LEU A 572 -5.85 -18.11 -14.53
C LEU A 572 -7.30 -18.32 -15.02
N ARG A 573 -8.24 -17.50 -14.55
CA ARG A 573 -9.61 -17.47 -15.10
C ARG A 573 -9.60 -16.86 -16.51
N PRO A 574 -10.60 -17.17 -17.37
CA PRO A 574 -10.66 -16.66 -18.75
C PRO A 574 -10.50 -15.14 -18.88
N TRP A 575 -11.10 -14.37 -17.95
CA TRP A 575 -10.99 -12.92 -17.94
C TRP A 575 -9.57 -12.43 -17.60
N GLN A 576 -8.76 -13.19 -16.86
CA GLN A 576 -7.36 -12.82 -16.58
C GLN A 576 -6.49 -12.93 -17.83
N TYR A 577 -6.75 -13.90 -18.72
CA TYR A 577 -6.08 -13.94 -20.03
C TYR A 577 -6.39 -12.70 -20.87
N ALA A 578 -7.62 -12.17 -20.80
CA ALA A 578 -7.96 -10.91 -21.43
C ALA A 578 -7.18 -9.73 -20.80
N VAL A 579 -6.98 -9.73 -19.48
CA VAL A 579 -6.14 -8.73 -18.79
C VAL A 579 -4.67 -8.86 -19.18
N ILE A 580 -4.12 -10.07 -19.30
CA ILE A 580 -2.75 -10.31 -19.81
C ILE A 580 -2.63 -9.76 -21.23
N GLY A 581 -3.59 -10.08 -22.10
CA GLY A 581 -3.65 -9.55 -23.47
C GLY A 581 -3.69 -8.02 -23.50
N TYR A 582 -4.45 -7.39 -22.60
CA TYR A 582 -4.46 -5.93 -22.44
C TYR A 582 -3.12 -5.37 -21.96
N VAL A 583 -2.42 -6.02 -21.02
CA VAL A 583 -1.10 -5.58 -20.56
C VAL A 583 -0.08 -5.64 -21.69
N LEU A 584 -0.05 -6.76 -22.43
CA LEU A 584 0.89 -6.98 -23.53
C LEU A 584 0.56 -6.17 -24.79
N GLY A 585 -0.72 -5.91 -25.06
CA GLY A 585 -1.17 -5.19 -26.25
C GLY A 585 -1.36 -3.68 -26.04
N CYS A 586 -1.64 -3.24 -24.82
CA CYS A 586 -1.94 -1.83 -24.52
C CYS A 586 -0.95 -1.23 -23.52
N VAL A 587 -0.72 -1.85 -22.37
CA VAL A 587 0.05 -1.21 -21.28
C VAL A 587 1.53 -1.08 -21.61
N VAL A 588 2.19 -2.20 -21.95
CA VAL A 588 3.63 -2.19 -22.26
C VAL A 588 3.92 -1.44 -23.58
N PRO A 589 3.17 -1.67 -24.68
CA PRO A 589 3.43 -0.98 -25.94
C PRO A 589 3.20 0.53 -25.85
N PHE A 590 2.30 1.03 -25.00
CA PHE A 590 2.12 2.48 -24.84
C PHE A 590 3.39 3.21 -24.40
N CYS A 591 4.23 2.57 -23.57
CA CYS A 591 5.55 3.12 -23.24
C CYS A 591 6.43 3.25 -24.50
N GLY A 592 6.41 2.24 -25.38
CA GLY A 592 7.11 2.27 -26.66
C GLY A 592 6.62 3.38 -27.58
N VAL A 593 5.30 3.60 -27.65
CA VAL A 593 4.70 4.72 -28.40
C VAL A 593 5.31 6.05 -27.92
N LEU A 594 5.39 6.28 -26.61
CA LEU A 594 5.90 7.53 -26.06
C LEU A 594 7.42 7.68 -26.15
N LEU A 595 8.17 6.59 -26.27
CA LEU A 595 9.61 6.62 -26.52
C LEU A 595 9.92 6.97 -27.99
N LEU A 596 9.13 6.47 -28.93
CA LEU A 596 9.37 6.62 -30.38
C LEU A 596 8.68 7.85 -30.98
N ALA A 597 7.45 8.15 -30.54
CA ALA A 597 6.62 9.23 -31.06
C ALA A 597 7.38 10.55 -31.14
N PRO A 598 8.21 10.93 -30.15
CA PRO A 598 8.93 12.19 -30.24
C PRO A 598 9.79 12.30 -31.51
N SER A 599 10.66 11.33 -31.77
CA SER A 599 11.51 11.34 -32.98
C SER A 599 10.69 11.41 -34.28
N LEU A 600 9.57 10.70 -34.34
CA LEU A 600 8.76 10.58 -35.55
C LEU A 600 7.85 11.79 -35.82
N LEU A 601 7.42 12.50 -34.77
CA LEU A 601 6.68 13.75 -34.88
C LEU A 601 7.61 14.92 -35.25
N ALA A 602 8.87 14.91 -34.79
CA ALA A 602 9.86 15.92 -35.15
C ALA A 602 10.21 15.88 -36.64
N ASP A 603 10.31 14.68 -37.22
CA ASP A 603 10.57 14.48 -38.65
C ASP A 603 9.32 14.68 -39.53
N ASP A 604 8.20 15.15 -38.98
CA ASP A 604 6.89 15.32 -39.63
C ASP A 604 6.30 14.04 -40.28
N THR A 605 6.87 12.89 -39.96
CA THR A 605 6.54 11.61 -40.59
C THR A 605 5.24 10.98 -40.08
N VAL A 606 4.78 11.43 -38.91
CA VAL A 606 3.53 10.98 -38.29
C VAL A 606 2.63 12.18 -38.01
N SER A 607 1.34 12.04 -38.32
CA SER A 607 0.34 13.08 -38.09
C SER A 607 -0.25 13.01 -36.67
N ALA A 608 -0.74 14.17 -36.18
CA ALA A 608 -1.47 14.30 -34.93
C ALA A 608 -2.59 13.24 -34.69
N PRO A 609 -3.50 12.97 -35.65
CA PRO A 609 -4.53 11.94 -35.47
C PRO A 609 -3.95 10.52 -35.43
N GLN A 610 -2.90 10.23 -36.20
CA GLN A 610 -2.21 8.92 -36.14
C GLN A 610 -1.58 8.69 -34.76
N PHE A 611 -1.02 9.73 -34.13
CA PHE A 611 -0.52 9.62 -32.75
C PHE A 611 -1.63 9.33 -31.74
N ILE A 612 -2.78 10.01 -31.85
CA ILE A 612 -3.93 9.74 -30.97
C ILE A 612 -4.43 8.29 -31.17
N CYS A 613 -4.48 7.80 -32.41
CA CYS A 613 -4.79 6.39 -32.69
C CYS A 613 -3.75 5.44 -32.09
N ALA A 614 -2.46 5.79 -32.13
CA ALA A 614 -1.39 5.02 -31.48
C ALA A 614 -1.54 4.99 -29.96
N CYS A 615 -2.02 6.07 -29.32
CA CYS A 615 -2.34 6.06 -27.89
C CYS A 615 -3.52 5.12 -27.55
N ALA A 616 -4.49 4.97 -28.45
CA ALA A 616 -5.64 4.07 -28.26
C ALA A 616 -5.30 2.60 -28.57
N PHE A 617 -4.45 2.35 -29.58
CA PHE A 617 -4.06 1.02 -30.06
C PHE A 617 -2.53 0.91 -30.20
N PRO A 618 -1.77 0.82 -29.11
CA PRO A 618 -0.32 1.07 -29.16
C PRO A 618 0.51 -0.05 -29.79
N LEU A 619 0.12 -1.32 -29.66
CA LEU A 619 0.88 -2.46 -30.20
C LEU A 619 1.16 -2.36 -31.72
N PRO A 620 0.15 -2.25 -32.61
CA PRO A 620 0.40 -2.23 -34.06
C PRO A 620 1.26 -1.03 -34.48
N PHE A 621 1.05 0.14 -33.85
CA PHE A 621 1.82 1.34 -34.16
C PHE A 621 3.26 1.25 -33.68
N VAL A 622 3.53 0.70 -32.48
CA VAL A 622 4.91 0.48 -32.02
C VAL A 622 5.66 -0.45 -32.95
N VAL A 623 5.06 -1.58 -33.36
CA VAL A 623 5.72 -2.54 -34.26
C VAL A 623 6.02 -1.89 -35.61
N TYR A 624 5.07 -1.14 -36.16
CA TYR A 624 5.26 -0.44 -37.42
C TYR A 624 6.31 0.69 -37.34
N TRP A 625 6.29 1.46 -36.25
CA TRP A 625 7.20 2.58 -36.04
C TRP A 625 8.62 2.14 -35.71
N THR A 626 8.81 1.06 -34.95
CA THR A 626 10.14 0.48 -34.73
C THR A 626 10.72 -0.01 -36.05
N TYR A 627 9.91 -0.66 -36.90
CA TYR A 627 10.33 -1.08 -38.23
C TYR A 627 10.79 0.12 -39.09
N ILE A 628 9.98 1.18 -39.20
CA ILE A 628 10.37 2.40 -39.94
C ILE A 628 11.65 3.01 -39.36
N HIS A 629 11.74 3.13 -38.04
CA HIS A 629 12.88 3.73 -37.37
C HIS A 629 14.16 2.93 -37.60
N LEU A 630 14.09 1.59 -37.59
CA LEU A 630 15.21 0.70 -37.92
C LEU A 630 15.61 0.81 -39.40
N GLN A 631 14.64 0.85 -40.31
CA GLN A 631 14.93 1.02 -41.74
C GLN A 631 15.62 2.35 -42.04
N ARG A 632 15.21 3.45 -41.40
CA ARG A 632 15.85 4.76 -41.55
C ARG A 632 17.27 4.81 -40.98
N ARG A 633 17.52 4.10 -39.88
CA ARG A 633 18.90 3.94 -39.35
C ARG A 633 19.80 3.15 -40.28
N MET A 634 19.25 2.20 -41.04
CA MET A 634 20.01 1.38 -42.00
C MET A 634 20.21 2.06 -43.35
N SER A 635 19.42 3.08 -43.70
CA SER A 635 19.59 3.83 -44.96
C SER A 635 20.65 4.93 -44.80
N PRO A 636 21.70 5.01 -45.65
CA PRO A 636 22.71 6.05 -45.57
C PRO A 636 22.10 7.44 -45.78
N ARG A 637 22.50 8.41 -44.93
CA ARG A 637 21.99 9.80 -44.92
C ARG A 637 22.03 10.42 -46.33
N HIS A 638 20.86 10.63 -46.92
CA HIS A 638 20.68 11.64 -47.94
C HIS A 638 20.30 12.94 -47.23
N GLU A 639 20.99 14.03 -47.54
CA GLU A 639 20.70 15.38 -47.03
C GLU A 639 19.23 15.72 -47.26
N GLN A 640 18.47 15.77 -46.17
CA GLN A 640 17.09 16.24 -46.19
C GLN A 640 17.08 17.76 -46.03
N PRO A 641 16.22 18.47 -46.79
CA PRO A 641 16.07 19.92 -46.71
C PRO A 641 15.60 20.34 -45.31
N PRO A 642 15.83 21.62 -44.91
CA PRO A 642 15.50 22.10 -43.58
C PRO A 642 14.00 21.91 -43.28
N ALA A 643 13.73 21.33 -42.12
CA ALA A 643 12.39 21.06 -41.62
C ALA A 643 11.53 22.33 -41.60
N SER A 644 10.27 22.23 -42.04
CA SER A 644 9.34 23.36 -42.03
C SER A 644 9.04 23.79 -40.59
N ASP A 645 9.15 25.10 -40.32
CA ASP A 645 8.88 25.75 -39.02
C ASP A 645 7.38 25.74 -38.67
N LYS A 646 6.82 24.56 -38.35
CA LYS A 646 5.46 24.45 -37.82
C LYS A 646 5.42 23.50 -36.62
N PRO A 647 5.53 24.02 -35.38
CA PRO A 647 5.20 23.21 -34.21
C PRO A 647 3.70 22.90 -34.21
N ARG A 648 3.33 21.68 -34.64
CA ARG A 648 1.98 21.15 -34.45
C ARG A 648 1.70 21.10 -32.94
N ALA A 649 0.53 21.57 -32.55
CA ALA A 649 0.10 21.70 -31.15
C ALA A 649 0.32 20.46 -30.25
N ILE A 650 0.24 19.26 -30.83
CA ILE A 650 0.39 18.00 -30.10
C ILE A 650 1.88 17.66 -29.91
N ALA A 651 2.72 17.92 -30.90
CA ALA A 651 4.17 17.81 -30.76
C ALA A 651 4.67 18.75 -29.65
N ALA A 652 4.05 19.92 -29.48
CA ALA A 652 4.39 20.83 -28.39
C ALA A 652 4.15 20.24 -26.99
N VAL A 653 3.14 19.37 -26.80
CA VAL A 653 2.88 18.76 -25.48
C VAL A 653 3.96 17.73 -25.11
N LEU A 654 4.45 16.97 -26.10
CA LEU A 654 5.42 15.89 -25.89
C LEU A 654 6.87 16.37 -25.95
N HIS A 655 7.17 17.38 -26.78
CA HIS A 655 8.53 17.86 -27.01
C HIS A 655 8.85 19.22 -26.42
N ALA A 656 7.90 20.17 -26.43
CA ALA A 656 8.21 21.53 -26.00
C ALA A 656 8.68 21.65 -24.54
N PRO A 657 8.33 20.74 -23.59
CA PRO A 657 8.89 20.81 -22.25
C PRO A 657 10.39 20.52 -22.20
N PHE A 658 10.91 19.73 -23.15
CA PHE A 658 12.23 19.13 -23.10
C PHE A 658 13.26 19.86 -23.97
N ARG A 659 14.54 19.69 -23.64
CA ARG A 659 15.66 20.21 -24.42
C ARG A 659 15.74 19.53 -25.80
N PRO A 660 16.24 20.22 -26.84
CA PRO A 660 16.54 19.59 -28.12
C PRO A 660 17.49 18.38 -27.91
N GLY A 661 17.21 17.26 -28.58
CA GLY A 661 17.91 15.99 -28.37
C GLY A 661 17.40 15.11 -27.21
N CYS A 662 16.57 15.66 -26.31
CA CYS A 662 16.00 14.96 -25.16
C CYS A 662 14.49 14.63 -25.37
N GLY A 663 14.06 14.41 -26.61
CA GLY A 663 12.64 14.14 -26.94
C GLY A 663 12.08 12.83 -26.36
N ALA A 664 12.92 11.79 -26.20
CA ALA A 664 12.49 10.50 -25.66
C ALA A 664 12.17 10.53 -24.15
N TRP A 665 12.46 11.62 -23.44
CA TRP A 665 12.27 11.73 -21.99
C TRP A 665 10.81 11.63 -21.55
N ALA A 666 9.85 11.99 -22.41
CA ALA A 666 8.44 11.75 -22.16
C ALA A 666 8.15 10.25 -21.90
N GLY A 667 8.76 9.36 -22.70
CA GLY A 667 8.68 7.92 -22.51
C GLY A 667 9.43 7.45 -21.27
N VAL A 668 10.61 7.99 -20.97
CA VAL A 668 11.38 7.66 -19.75
C VAL A 668 10.58 7.95 -18.48
N VAL A 669 9.87 9.09 -18.44
CA VAL A 669 9.00 9.46 -17.32
C VAL A 669 7.84 8.48 -17.15
N VAL A 670 7.28 7.93 -18.23
CA VAL A 670 6.21 6.93 -18.12
C VAL A 670 6.75 5.54 -17.75
N VAL A 671 7.93 5.16 -18.27
CA VAL A 671 8.59 3.89 -17.94
C VAL A 671 8.96 3.82 -16.45
N ARG A 672 9.55 4.88 -15.87
CA ARG A 672 9.84 4.88 -14.42
C ARG A 672 8.57 4.69 -13.58
N ARG A 673 7.44 5.24 -14.02
CA ARG A 673 6.16 5.14 -13.32
C ARG A 673 5.55 3.75 -13.46
N LEU A 674 5.64 3.14 -14.64
CA LEU A 674 5.27 1.74 -14.83
C LEU A 674 6.08 0.81 -13.92
N ALA A 675 7.38 1.07 -13.74
CA ALA A 675 8.21 0.31 -12.81
C ALA A 675 7.70 0.43 -11.36
N LEU A 676 7.40 1.64 -10.88
CA LEU A 676 6.81 1.84 -9.54
C LEU A 676 5.47 1.09 -9.38
N VAL A 677 4.61 1.11 -10.40
CA VAL A 677 3.33 0.39 -10.39
C VAL A 677 3.53 -1.13 -10.38
N ALA A 678 4.48 -1.66 -11.15
CA ALA A 678 4.78 -3.09 -11.15
C ALA A 678 5.30 -3.55 -9.79
N LEU A 679 6.23 -2.79 -9.20
CA LEU A 679 6.74 -3.04 -7.85
C LEU A 679 5.61 -2.97 -6.81
N SER A 680 4.66 -2.03 -6.94
CA SER A 680 3.53 -1.92 -6.02
C SER A 680 2.57 -3.10 -6.10
N ALA A 681 2.34 -3.62 -7.31
CA ALA A 681 1.37 -4.65 -7.57
C ALA A 681 1.86 -6.06 -7.20
N PHE A 682 3.13 -6.38 -7.46
CA PHE A 682 3.66 -7.75 -7.30
C PHE A 682 4.43 -7.98 -5.99
N LEU A 683 5.00 -6.93 -5.37
CA LEU A 683 5.73 -7.09 -4.11
C LEU A 683 4.76 -7.00 -2.93
N ASN A 684 4.35 -8.17 -2.43
CA ASN A 684 3.38 -8.26 -1.34
C ASN A 684 4.00 -7.92 0.04
N ASN A 685 5.30 -8.19 0.23
CA ASN A 685 6.00 -7.83 1.46
C ASN A 685 6.23 -6.30 1.51
N PRO A 686 5.75 -5.60 2.56
CA PRO A 686 5.81 -4.14 2.60
C PRO A 686 7.24 -3.60 2.63
N LEU A 687 8.18 -4.25 3.32
CA LEU A 687 9.57 -3.79 3.41
C LEU A 687 10.28 -3.88 2.06
N ILE A 688 10.20 -5.04 1.40
CA ILE A 688 10.83 -5.25 0.08
C ILE A 688 10.21 -4.32 -0.96
N ARG A 689 8.87 -4.15 -0.92
CA ARG A 689 8.16 -3.21 -1.77
C ARG A 689 8.67 -1.78 -1.58
N MET A 690 8.70 -1.28 -0.35
CA MET A 690 9.15 0.10 -0.10
C MET A 690 10.64 0.31 -0.43
N PHE A 691 11.49 -0.69 -0.14
CA PHE A 691 12.91 -0.62 -0.48
C PHE A 691 13.15 -0.57 -1.99
N SER A 692 12.52 -1.46 -2.77
CA SER A 692 12.64 -1.47 -4.23
C SER A 692 12.08 -0.20 -4.90
N MET A 693 10.98 0.34 -4.37
CA MET A 693 10.45 1.64 -4.80
C MET A 693 11.42 2.78 -4.50
N LEU A 694 12.03 2.80 -3.31
CA LEU A 694 13.04 3.80 -2.94
C LEU A 694 14.24 3.76 -3.89
N VAL A 695 14.74 2.56 -4.24
CA VAL A 695 15.83 2.41 -5.23
C VAL A 695 15.42 2.99 -6.58
N THR A 696 14.21 2.70 -7.05
CA THR A 696 13.68 3.25 -8.32
C THR A 696 13.61 4.79 -8.29
N ILE A 697 13.26 5.37 -7.15
CA ILE A 697 13.20 6.83 -6.97
C ILE A 697 14.59 7.45 -6.91
N ILE A 698 15.56 6.80 -6.25
CA ILE A 698 16.96 7.25 -6.25
C ILE A 698 17.52 7.26 -7.67
N LEU A 699 17.29 6.20 -8.44
CA LEU A 699 17.68 6.14 -9.86
C LEU A 699 16.99 7.25 -10.68
N SER A 700 15.72 7.53 -10.39
CA SER A 700 14.98 8.63 -11.02
C SER A 700 15.56 10.01 -10.67
N LEU A 701 16.02 10.22 -9.43
CA LEU A 701 16.69 11.45 -9.02
C LEU A 701 18.05 11.61 -9.70
N LEU A 702 18.85 10.54 -9.75
CA LEU A 702 20.17 10.55 -10.39
C LEU A 702 20.05 10.85 -11.89
N THR A 703 19.09 10.21 -12.57
CA THR A 703 18.81 10.46 -13.99
C THR A 703 18.36 11.90 -14.25
N LEU A 704 17.52 12.48 -13.39
CA LEU A 704 17.12 13.89 -13.47
C LEU A 704 18.27 14.87 -13.20
N ALA A 705 19.09 14.58 -12.19
CA ALA A 705 20.24 15.39 -11.81
C ALA A 705 21.30 15.43 -12.93
N HIS A 706 21.53 14.29 -13.57
CA HIS A 706 22.49 14.15 -14.67
C HIS A 706 21.97 14.76 -15.98
N ALA A 707 20.73 14.48 -16.37
CA ALA A 707 20.23 14.85 -17.69
C ALA A 707 19.63 16.25 -17.78
N ARG A 708 19.06 16.78 -16.68
CA ARG A 708 18.30 18.05 -16.64
C ARG A 708 17.42 18.25 -17.89
N PRO A 709 16.46 17.34 -18.12
CA PRO A 709 15.85 17.15 -19.44
C PRO A 709 14.94 18.30 -19.88
N TYR A 710 14.42 19.12 -18.95
CA TYR A 710 13.53 20.23 -19.30
C TYR A 710 14.29 21.43 -19.86
N ARG A 711 13.66 22.14 -20.80
CA ARG A 711 14.20 23.38 -21.39
C ARG A 711 14.29 24.49 -20.35
N ASN A 712 13.23 24.66 -19.55
CA ASN A 712 13.15 25.72 -18.54
C ASN A 712 13.85 25.28 -17.23
N ARG A 713 14.69 26.15 -16.66
CA ARG A 713 15.37 25.88 -15.38
C ARG A 713 14.38 25.63 -14.25
N ARG A 714 13.30 26.43 -14.18
CA ARG A 714 12.23 26.27 -13.20
C ARG A 714 11.53 24.91 -13.29
N ALA A 715 11.31 24.38 -14.50
CA ALA A 715 10.69 23.07 -14.69
C ALA A 715 11.57 21.93 -14.16
N ASN A 716 12.88 21.98 -14.41
CA ASN A 716 13.84 21.02 -13.84
C ASN A 716 13.86 21.09 -12.30
N VAL A 717 13.80 22.30 -11.72
CA VAL A 717 13.75 22.49 -10.27
C VAL A 717 12.46 21.92 -9.68
N VAL A 718 11.32 22.17 -10.32
CA VAL A 718 10.01 21.68 -9.85
C VAL A 718 9.94 20.15 -9.93
N ASP A 719 10.31 19.53 -11.05
CA ASP A 719 10.32 18.05 -11.15
C ASP A 719 11.37 17.41 -10.22
N GLY A 720 12.53 18.05 -10.05
CA GLY A 720 13.51 17.63 -9.05
C GLY A 720 12.98 17.70 -7.62
N ALA A 721 12.24 18.77 -7.28
CA ALA A 721 11.64 18.95 -5.97
C ALA A 721 10.52 17.94 -5.69
N THR A 722 9.67 17.64 -6.68
CA THR A 722 8.60 16.64 -6.51
C THR A 722 9.17 15.23 -6.33
N VAL A 723 10.18 14.83 -7.11
CA VAL A 723 10.82 13.52 -6.94
C VAL A 723 11.61 13.47 -5.62
N SER A 724 12.20 14.58 -5.17
CA SER A 724 12.85 14.65 -3.85
C SER A 724 11.83 14.49 -2.71
N ALA A 725 10.64 15.07 -2.85
CA ALA A 725 9.54 14.84 -1.91
C ALA A 725 9.10 13.36 -1.90
N LEU A 726 9.02 12.69 -3.06
CA LEU A 726 8.74 11.26 -3.13
C LEU A 726 9.83 10.41 -2.45
N PHE A 727 11.11 10.81 -2.55
CA PHE A 727 12.20 10.17 -1.82
C PHE A 727 12.00 10.26 -0.30
N VAL A 728 11.66 11.44 0.22
CA VAL A 728 11.38 11.62 1.66
C VAL A 728 10.17 10.79 2.10
N VAL A 729 9.07 10.83 1.34
CA VAL A 729 7.88 10.00 1.61
C VAL A 729 8.21 8.51 1.61
N SER A 730 9.07 8.06 0.69
CA SER A 730 9.50 6.67 0.61
C SER A 730 10.36 6.26 1.79
N LEU A 731 11.25 7.14 2.25
CA LEU A 731 12.10 6.90 3.42
C LEU A 731 11.25 6.80 4.70
N ILE A 732 10.28 7.69 4.88
CA ILE A 732 9.33 7.65 6.00
C ILE A 732 8.56 6.31 6.00
N ASN A 733 7.99 5.95 4.85
CA ASN A 733 7.23 4.72 4.71
C ASN A 733 8.08 3.44 4.79
N LEU A 734 9.38 3.50 4.45
CA LEU A 734 10.32 2.40 4.64
C LEU A 734 10.54 2.09 6.12
N VAL A 735 10.68 3.12 6.96
CA VAL A 735 10.79 2.95 8.41
C VAL A 735 9.56 2.22 8.93
N ARG A 736 8.34 2.65 8.56
CA ARG A 736 7.10 1.96 8.94
C ARG A 736 7.06 0.51 8.48
N ALA A 737 7.39 0.26 7.22
CA ALA A 737 7.43 -1.08 6.66
C ALA A 737 8.44 -1.99 7.41
N GLY A 738 9.51 -1.42 7.94
CA GLY A 738 10.46 -2.11 8.82
C GLY A 738 9.83 -2.55 10.13
N PHE A 739 9.09 -1.67 10.81
CA PHE A 739 8.37 -2.03 12.04
C PHE A 739 7.27 -3.06 11.80
N ASP A 740 6.53 -2.93 10.70
CA ASP A 740 5.49 -3.89 10.31
C ASP A 740 6.09 -5.27 10.02
N THR A 741 7.25 -5.33 9.35
CA THR A 741 7.93 -6.59 9.02
C THR A 741 8.64 -7.19 10.23
N ALA A 742 9.12 -6.36 11.16
CA ALA A 742 9.71 -6.78 12.42
C ALA A 742 8.67 -7.23 13.45
N GLU A 743 7.38 -7.15 13.11
CA GLU A 743 6.26 -7.56 13.98
C GLU A 743 6.24 -6.79 15.32
N TYR A 744 6.86 -5.60 15.35
CA TYR A 744 7.05 -4.81 16.55
C TYR A 744 6.02 -3.69 16.66
N GLN A 745 5.25 -3.68 17.74
CA GLN A 745 4.37 -2.55 18.05
C GLN A 745 5.19 -1.40 18.65
N PRO A 746 5.18 -0.21 18.01
CA PRO A 746 5.88 0.94 18.56
C PRO A 746 5.26 1.34 19.92
N ARG A 747 6.01 1.15 21.00
CA ARG A 747 5.64 1.54 22.37
C ARG A 747 6.50 2.71 22.85
N GLY A 748 5.93 3.52 23.75
CA GLY A 748 6.62 4.66 24.37
C GLY A 748 7.19 5.64 23.32
N PRO A 749 8.51 5.90 23.29
CA PRO A 749 9.11 6.88 22.38
C PRO A 749 8.93 6.52 20.89
N ASN A 750 8.90 5.23 20.55
CA ASN A 750 8.71 4.79 19.17
C ASN A 750 7.30 5.11 18.64
N ARG A 751 6.28 5.16 19.51
CA ARG A 751 4.93 5.58 19.13
C ARG A 751 4.90 7.06 18.74
N VAL A 752 5.57 7.90 19.54
CA VAL A 752 5.69 9.33 19.28
C VAL A 752 6.42 9.60 17.96
N LEU A 753 7.49 8.83 17.70
CA LEU A 753 8.20 8.89 16.42
C LEU A 753 7.26 8.57 15.25
N MET A 754 6.45 7.52 15.34
CA MET A 754 5.49 7.16 14.27
C MET A 754 4.45 8.25 14.02
N THR A 755 3.85 8.81 15.08
CA THR A 755 2.89 9.91 14.93
C THR A 755 3.53 11.16 14.31
N ALA A 756 4.81 11.46 14.63
CA ALA A 756 5.53 12.56 14.02
C ALA A 756 5.82 12.31 12.52
N LEU A 757 6.21 11.08 12.18
CA LEU A 757 6.42 10.65 10.80
C LEU A 757 5.12 10.71 9.96
N ASP A 758 3.98 10.34 10.55
CA ASP A 758 2.64 10.49 9.93
C ASP A 758 2.32 11.96 9.61
N GLY A 759 2.55 12.86 10.57
CA GLY A 759 2.37 14.29 10.34
C GLY A 759 3.31 14.87 9.27
N LEU A 760 4.56 14.37 9.18
CA LEU A 760 5.50 14.78 8.14
C LEU A 760 5.11 14.27 6.76
N GLU A 761 4.70 13.00 6.63
CA GLU A 761 4.18 12.46 5.38
C GLU A 761 2.98 13.29 4.89
N ASP A 762 2.05 13.60 5.80
CA ASP A 762 0.89 14.43 5.50
C ASP A 762 1.28 15.82 5.04
N ALA A 763 2.31 16.43 5.65
CA ALA A 763 2.84 17.69 5.17
C ALA A 763 3.34 17.57 3.72
N PHE A 764 4.14 16.56 3.38
CA PHE A 764 4.65 16.42 2.02
C PHE A 764 3.56 16.11 0.99
N VAL A 765 2.58 15.27 1.33
CA VAL A 765 1.53 14.83 0.40
C VAL A 765 0.38 15.84 0.29
N PHE A 766 -0.04 16.47 1.39
CA PHE A 766 -1.23 17.36 1.42
C PHE A 766 -0.89 18.84 1.48
N TRP A 767 0.26 19.27 2.02
CA TRP A 767 0.56 20.70 2.09
C TRP A 767 0.82 21.32 0.71
N LEU A 768 1.56 20.62 -0.16
CA LEU A 768 1.84 21.07 -1.53
C LEU A 768 0.57 21.33 -2.38
N PRO A 769 -0.44 20.43 -2.41
CA PRO A 769 -1.71 20.70 -3.09
C PRO A 769 -2.57 21.71 -2.35
N SER A 770 -2.65 21.66 -1.02
CA SER A 770 -3.50 22.58 -0.26
C SER A 770 -3.02 24.02 -0.38
N VAL A 771 -1.71 24.26 -0.39
CA VAL A 771 -1.13 25.59 -0.66
C VAL A 771 -1.39 25.99 -2.10
N ALA A 772 -1.20 25.09 -3.07
CA ALA A 772 -1.49 25.38 -4.47
C ALA A 772 -2.97 25.75 -4.69
N VAL A 773 -3.90 24.98 -4.09
CA VAL A 773 -5.35 25.22 -4.14
C VAL A 773 -5.73 26.50 -3.39
N ALA A 774 -5.15 26.78 -2.22
CA ALA A 774 -5.42 28.01 -1.48
C ALA A 774 -4.90 29.25 -2.22
N CYS A 775 -3.69 29.20 -2.78
CA CYS A 775 -3.16 30.26 -3.63
C CYS A 775 -4.03 30.43 -4.88
N PHE A 776 -4.49 29.33 -5.47
CA PHE A 776 -5.38 29.34 -6.62
C PHE A 776 -6.74 29.99 -6.30
N THR A 777 -7.40 29.61 -5.21
CA THR A 777 -8.70 30.15 -4.81
C THR A 777 -8.60 31.60 -4.36
N ALA A 778 -7.52 31.98 -3.68
CA ALA A 778 -7.21 33.36 -3.33
C ALA A 778 -6.99 34.22 -4.59
N ALA A 779 -6.20 33.77 -5.55
CA ALA A 779 -5.96 34.48 -6.80
C ALA A 779 -7.23 34.58 -7.65
N LEU A 780 -8.03 33.51 -7.72
CA LEU A 780 -9.30 33.49 -8.44
C LEU A 780 -10.32 34.45 -7.81
N SER A 781 -10.50 34.39 -6.48
CA SER A 781 -11.43 35.26 -5.76
C SER A 781 -11.04 36.73 -5.87
N LEU A 782 -9.75 37.06 -5.74
CA LEU A 782 -9.24 38.41 -5.93
C LEU A 782 -9.52 38.93 -7.35
N LYS A 783 -9.31 38.10 -8.38
CA LYS A 783 -9.60 38.49 -9.77
C LYS A 783 -11.08 38.63 -10.08
N LEU A 784 -11.93 37.74 -9.55
CA LEU A 784 -13.39 37.83 -9.69
C LEU A 784 -13.94 39.08 -8.99
N LEU A 785 -13.42 39.41 -7.80
CA LEU A 785 -13.74 40.65 -7.09
C LEU A 785 -13.36 41.88 -7.93
N MET A 786 -12.15 41.90 -8.49
CA MET A 786 -11.67 43.00 -9.35
C MET A 786 -12.52 43.14 -10.62
N LEU A 787 -12.91 42.02 -11.26
CA LEU A 787 -13.83 42.01 -12.40
C LEU A 787 -15.23 42.54 -12.03
N GLY A 788 -15.75 42.17 -10.86
CA GLY A 788 -17.01 42.69 -10.33
C GLY A 788 -16.96 44.19 -10.08
N LEU A 789 -15.89 44.69 -9.45
CA LEU A 789 -15.67 46.12 -9.20
C LEU A 789 -15.54 46.94 -10.50
N LEU A 790 -14.85 46.40 -11.51
CA LEU A 790 -14.75 47.02 -12.83
C LEU A 790 -16.09 47.07 -13.56
N ARG A 791 -16.90 46.00 -13.47
CA ARG A 791 -18.23 45.95 -14.08
C ARG A 791 -19.22 46.90 -13.39
N MET A 792 -19.12 47.06 -12.07
CA MET A 792 -19.90 48.07 -11.33
C MET A 792 -19.49 49.50 -11.71
N ARG A 793 -18.19 49.77 -11.90
CA ARG A 793 -17.71 51.07 -12.43
C ARG A 793 -18.20 51.35 -13.85
N SER A 794 -18.25 50.34 -14.74
CA SER A 794 -18.78 50.53 -16.09
C SER A 794 -20.30 50.75 -16.12
N MET A 795 -21.04 50.13 -15.18
CA MET A 795 -22.49 50.36 -15.06
C MET A 795 -22.82 51.71 -14.43
N GLY A 796 -22.01 52.19 -13.47
CA GLY A 796 -22.13 53.54 -12.92
C GLY A 796 -21.86 54.65 -13.96
N ALA A 797 -20.90 54.42 -14.87
CA ALA A 797 -20.62 55.35 -15.97
C ALA A 797 -21.69 55.34 -17.09
N ALA A 798 -22.45 54.26 -17.24
CA ALA A 798 -23.56 54.17 -18.19
C ALA A 798 -24.87 54.77 -17.66
N SER A 799 -24.96 55.05 -16.36
CA SER A 799 -26.10 55.70 -15.71
C SER A 799 -25.96 57.23 -15.63
N SER A 800 -24.81 57.80 -16.00
CA SER A 800 -24.56 59.25 -15.98
C SER A 800 -24.46 59.89 -17.37
N ASN A 801 -24.90 59.20 -18.42
CA ASN A 801 -24.98 59.71 -19.79
C ASN A 801 -26.43 59.74 -20.26
#